data_AF-A0A9E4S9Y0-F1
#
_entry.id   AF-A0A9E4S9Y0-F1
#
_cell.length_a   1.000
_cell.length_b   1.000
_cell.length_c   1.000
_cell.angle_alpha   90.00
_cell.angle_beta   90.00
_cell.angle_gamma   90.00
#
_symmetry.space_group_name_H-M   'P 1'
#
loop_
_entity.id
_entity.type
_entity.pdbx_description
1 polymer ?
#
loop_
_entity_poly.entity_id
_entity_poly.type
_entity_poly.pdbx_seq_one_letter_code
_entity_poly.pdbx_strand_id
1 'polypeptide(L)'
;MPGILRFSDSIKKSRPSLGLFLLMMGLLVPLLIAACGGDDPTAAPRAAATNTPQPPPATAVPPAPTAMPQPTSAPAPTAVPQPTSAPAPSPTSTPAAVAAAANTVEVSSQGSLGSHLVDANGMTLYLFTKDARNVSNCSGGCAAAWPPLMADGDPSAGEGVNSNRLTVIQREDGSSQVAYNGWPLYYYATDENPGDTLGQDRGGVWFVVTPDGGAVYNSAAVNVGLNETVGAMLVDNSGRTLYLFTKDERNVSNCAGGCALAWPPLITVEDPAPGEGVAESRIGTISRGGGAKQVTYNGWPLYHYAKDEKPGDTMGQDVGGVWFVVTTDGGATYTSAPVNAMENGAFGTILMDAAGRSLYLFTKDERNVSNCAGGCALAWPPLITVEDPAPGEGLAESRIGTIKRPDGSKQVTYNGRPLYYYAKDEQPGDTMGQDVGGVWFVVTTDGGAVYTNAPVNASENGDLGVILMDASGRSLYQFTKDDPNVSNCAGGCALAWPPLITIEDPAPGEGVSAARIGTTARADGSKQVTFDSSPLYYYAKDEKPGDAMGQNVGGVWFVINNSQPTMIILGEQSGSGQTGTAVLSGWGSFTNVTINLSAGSLETELVHIHTGQCLPADLGGVAHALTSFEGGSGASLTNVEVSLSSLTAGGFAVNTHKAGEGSVYTSCGNIIASPDSLTIALGELNGSGQTGFATLSASGDQTQVVVSATAGISALAHIHEGSCATLGGVAHALSDTSGSISASAVEATLASL
;
A
#
# COMPACT_ATOMS: atom_id res chain seq x y z
N MET A 1 -2.07 -8.81 -51.31
CA MET A 1 -2.86 -7.79 -52.05
C MET A 1 -4.25 -7.72 -51.45
N PRO A 2 -4.87 -6.54 -51.27
CA PRO A 2 -4.33 -5.20 -51.04
C PRO A 2 -4.60 -4.76 -49.58
N GLY A 3 -4.10 -3.67 -49.01
CA GLY A 3 -3.36 -2.55 -49.57
C GLY A 3 -3.99 -1.20 -49.17
N ILE A 4 -3.12 -0.30 -48.73
CA ILE A 4 -3.12 1.15 -49.01
C ILE A 4 -4.15 2.01 -48.23
N LEU A 5 -3.69 2.95 -47.38
CA LEU A 5 -3.64 4.39 -47.69
C LEU A 5 -3.06 5.26 -46.56
N ARG A 6 -2.21 6.19 -47.00
CA ARG A 6 -1.53 7.28 -46.29
C ARG A 6 -2.40 8.55 -46.25
N PHE A 7 -1.86 9.55 -45.53
CA PHE A 7 -2.14 11.01 -45.54
C PHE A 7 -3.33 11.42 -44.66
N SER A 8 -3.31 12.54 -43.92
CA SER A 8 -2.69 13.83 -44.27
C SER A 8 -2.56 14.79 -43.08
N ASP A 9 -1.79 15.83 -43.35
CA ASP A 9 -1.43 17.03 -42.61
C ASP A 9 -2.54 17.91 -41.99
N SER A 10 -2.05 18.73 -41.03
CA SER A 10 -2.43 20.12 -40.72
C SER A 10 -3.69 20.42 -39.87
N ILE A 11 -3.50 21.22 -38.80
CA ILE A 11 -4.02 22.61 -38.69
C ILE A 11 -3.52 23.31 -37.39
N LYS A 12 -2.71 24.35 -37.62
CA LYS A 12 -2.56 25.68 -36.97
C LYS A 12 -2.96 25.96 -35.50
N LYS A 13 -1.95 26.51 -34.77
CA LYS A 13 -1.88 27.78 -34.00
C LYS A 13 -3.11 28.25 -33.18
N SER A 14 -2.87 28.49 -31.88
CA SER A 14 -3.30 29.71 -31.16
C SER A 14 -2.60 29.84 -29.79
N ARG A 15 -1.90 30.95 -29.56
CA ARG A 15 -1.62 31.58 -28.25
C ARG A 15 -2.52 32.82 -28.17
N PRO A 16 -3.04 33.21 -26.99
CA PRO A 16 -2.40 34.24 -26.12
C PRO A 16 -2.72 33.96 -24.62
N SER A 17 -2.39 34.71 -23.56
CA SER A 17 -1.48 35.80 -23.20
C SER A 17 -1.51 35.91 -21.66
N LEU A 18 -0.44 36.46 -21.08
CA LEU A 18 -0.28 36.98 -19.72
C LEU A 18 -1.54 37.65 -19.11
N GLY A 19 -1.80 37.38 -17.83
CA GLY A 19 -2.74 38.11 -16.97
C GLY A 19 -2.19 38.22 -15.55
N LEU A 20 -1.64 39.39 -15.24
CA LEU A 20 -1.10 39.84 -13.96
C LEU A 20 -2.24 40.23 -13.01
N PHE A 21 -2.26 39.75 -11.76
CA PHE A 21 -2.97 40.41 -10.65
C PHE A 21 -2.19 40.23 -9.34
N LEU A 22 -1.94 41.36 -8.68
CA LEU A 22 -1.13 41.54 -7.47
C LEU A 22 -2.02 42.20 -6.39
N LEU A 23 -1.72 41.91 -5.12
CA LEU A 23 -2.17 42.56 -3.86
C LEU A 23 -3.64 42.28 -3.42
N MET A 24 -3.99 42.08 -2.13
CA MET A 24 -3.33 42.48 -0.88
C MET A 24 -3.93 41.79 0.39
N MET A 25 -3.12 41.78 1.47
CA MET A 25 -3.43 41.69 2.92
C MET A 25 -3.55 40.29 3.55
N GLY A 26 -2.82 39.93 4.61
CA GLY A 26 -2.08 40.73 5.59
C GLY A 26 -2.69 40.54 6.98
N LEU A 27 -2.16 39.61 7.78
CA LEU A 27 -2.33 39.57 9.23
C LEU A 27 -1.24 38.73 9.89
N LEU A 28 -0.27 39.44 10.46
CA LEU A 28 0.66 38.95 11.48
C LEU A 28 -0.06 38.88 12.84
N VAL A 29 0.21 37.83 13.62
CA VAL A 29 0.17 37.85 15.08
C VAL A 29 1.47 37.22 15.59
N PRO A 30 2.26 37.91 16.44
CA PRO A 30 3.47 37.35 17.05
C PRO A 30 3.12 36.66 18.37
N LEU A 31 3.76 35.52 18.66
CA LEU A 31 3.78 34.98 20.02
C LEU A 31 5.22 34.84 20.52
N LEU A 32 5.37 35.28 21.77
CA LEU A 32 6.60 35.62 22.48
C LEU A 32 7.61 34.49 22.66
N ILE A 33 8.87 34.92 22.68
CA ILE A 33 10.03 34.25 23.28
C ILE A 33 9.86 34.18 24.80
N ALA A 34 10.11 33.00 25.38
CA ALA A 34 10.59 32.87 26.76
C ALA A 34 11.57 31.68 26.83
N ALA A 35 12.85 32.01 26.99
CA ALA A 35 13.92 31.10 27.37
C ALA A 35 14.26 31.31 28.85
N CYS A 36 14.45 30.22 29.59
CA CYS A 36 15.24 29.98 30.82
C CYS A 36 15.00 28.48 31.12
N GLY A 37 15.95 27.56 31.19
CA GLY A 37 17.28 27.59 31.81
C GLY A 37 17.25 26.67 33.04
N GLY A 38 18.00 25.56 33.02
CA GLY A 38 18.18 24.71 34.20
C GLY A 38 18.59 23.27 33.88
N ASP A 39 19.90 23.05 33.73
CA ASP A 39 20.54 21.73 33.71
C ASP A 39 20.68 21.13 35.13
N ASP A 40 20.69 19.79 35.14
CA ASP A 40 21.56 18.91 35.95
C ASP A 40 21.09 18.34 37.33
N PRO A 41 21.66 17.22 37.82
CA PRO A 41 21.04 15.89 37.74
C PRO A 41 21.00 15.16 39.11
N THR A 42 20.78 13.85 39.09
CA THR A 42 20.94 12.82 40.16
C THR A 42 19.68 12.32 40.88
N ALA A 43 19.30 11.05 40.62
CA ALA A 43 19.17 10.00 41.63
C ALA A 43 18.71 8.66 41.00
N ALA A 44 19.33 7.58 41.49
CA ALA A 44 19.40 6.22 40.98
C ALA A 44 18.07 5.39 41.11
N PRO A 45 18.02 4.16 40.56
CA PRO A 45 16.79 3.47 40.18
C PRO A 45 16.09 2.80 41.36
N ARG A 46 14.75 2.81 41.36
CA ARG A 46 13.95 2.08 42.36
C ARG A 46 13.51 0.72 41.80
N ALA A 47 13.62 -0.25 42.70
CA ALA A 47 13.60 -1.68 42.48
C ALA A 47 12.38 -2.26 41.74
N ALA A 48 12.66 -3.34 41.03
CA ALA A 48 11.72 -4.30 40.46
C ALA A 48 10.73 -4.82 41.50
N ALA A 49 9.44 -4.70 41.21
CA ALA A 49 8.39 -5.43 41.90
C ALA A 49 8.09 -6.71 41.11
N THR A 50 8.45 -7.86 41.68
CA THR A 50 8.09 -9.18 41.19
C THR A 50 6.62 -9.46 41.50
N ASN A 51 5.75 -9.28 40.51
CA ASN A 51 4.36 -9.76 40.58
C ASN A 51 4.33 -11.27 40.29
N THR A 52 4.16 -12.05 41.34
CA THR A 52 3.78 -13.46 41.27
C THR A 52 2.27 -13.56 41.00
N PRO A 53 1.79 -14.47 40.11
CA PRO A 53 0.36 -14.62 39.85
C PRO A 53 -0.35 -15.33 41.00
N GLN A 54 -1.40 -14.71 41.55
CA GLN A 54 -2.32 -15.34 42.49
C GLN A 54 -3.38 -16.16 41.71
N PRO A 55 -3.75 -17.39 42.15
CA PRO A 55 -4.76 -18.20 41.48
C PRO A 55 -6.20 -17.66 41.70
N PRO A 56 -7.14 -17.92 40.77
CA PRO A 56 -8.48 -17.34 40.80
C PRO A 56 -9.36 -17.97 41.90
N PRO A 57 -10.32 -17.21 42.48
CA PRO A 57 -11.30 -17.76 43.40
C PRO A 57 -12.39 -18.56 42.69
N ALA A 58 -12.84 -19.63 43.34
CA ALA A 58 -13.81 -20.61 42.85
C ALA A 58 -15.23 -20.03 42.66
N THR A 59 -15.89 -20.51 41.61
CA THR A 59 -17.26 -20.22 41.18
C THR A 59 -18.31 -20.82 42.13
N ALA A 60 -19.35 -20.04 42.44
CA ALA A 60 -20.53 -20.48 43.18
C ALA A 60 -21.71 -20.75 42.22
N VAL A 61 -22.33 -21.92 42.37
CA VAL A 61 -23.47 -22.42 41.58
C VAL A 61 -24.79 -22.02 42.25
N PRO A 62 -25.81 -21.49 41.53
CA PRO A 62 -27.16 -21.33 42.05
C PRO A 62 -28.05 -22.57 41.82
N PRO A 63 -29.05 -22.84 42.70
CA PRO A 63 -29.84 -24.08 42.67
C PRO A 63 -31.05 -24.03 41.72
N ALA A 64 -31.46 -25.21 41.26
CA ALA A 64 -32.61 -25.44 40.37
C ALA A 64 -33.98 -25.31 41.07
N PRO A 65 -35.02 -24.80 40.38
CA PRO A 65 -36.38 -24.82 40.91
C PRO A 65 -37.15 -26.11 40.54
N THR A 66 -37.83 -26.62 41.56
CA THR A 66 -38.72 -27.78 41.64
C THR A 66 -40.03 -27.66 40.86
N ALA A 67 -40.52 -28.80 40.35
CA ALA A 67 -41.79 -28.99 39.64
C ALA A 67 -43.01 -29.16 40.57
N MET A 68 -44.19 -28.68 40.14
CA MET A 68 -45.55 -29.07 40.60
C MET A 68 -46.58 -28.81 39.45
N PRO A 69 -47.86 -29.25 39.50
CA PRO A 69 -48.34 -30.50 38.89
C PRO A 69 -49.45 -30.30 37.81
N GLN A 70 -49.71 -31.34 37.02
CA GLN A 70 -50.81 -31.43 36.04
C GLN A 70 -52.21 -31.32 36.67
N PRO A 71 -53.19 -30.70 35.96
CA PRO A 71 -54.60 -31.00 36.13
C PRO A 71 -55.17 -31.89 35.02
N THR A 72 -56.05 -32.78 35.46
CA THR A 72 -56.82 -33.80 34.75
C THR A 72 -58.00 -33.25 33.93
N SER A 73 -58.40 -34.02 32.92
CA SER A 73 -59.51 -33.83 31.98
C SER A 73 -60.91 -34.04 32.58
N ALA A 74 -61.90 -33.29 32.08
CA ALA A 74 -63.35 -33.55 32.15
C ALA A 74 -64.11 -32.66 31.13
N PRO A 75 -65.40 -32.89 30.78
CA PRO A 75 -65.80 -33.33 29.43
C PRO A 75 -66.66 -32.32 28.63
N ALA A 76 -66.86 -32.66 27.35
CA ALA A 76 -67.57 -31.90 26.30
C ALA A 76 -69.08 -31.70 26.54
N PRO A 77 -69.67 -30.60 26.03
CA PRO A 77 -71.11 -30.48 25.86
C PRO A 77 -71.56 -30.61 24.38
N THR A 78 -72.47 -31.56 24.20
CA THR A 78 -73.65 -31.67 23.34
C THR A 78 -73.97 -30.63 22.25
N ALA A 79 -74.29 -31.17 21.07
CA ALA A 79 -74.83 -30.51 19.89
C ALA A 79 -76.28 -30.01 20.03
N VAL A 80 -76.61 -28.93 19.31
CA VAL A 80 -77.98 -28.41 19.09
C VAL A 80 -78.20 -28.27 17.56
N PRO A 81 -79.39 -28.61 17.02
CA PRO A 81 -79.57 -28.86 15.59
C PRO A 81 -79.88 -27.60 14.75
N GLN A 82 -79.44 -27.70 13.50
CA GLN A 82 -79.64 -26.82 12.35
C GLN A 82 -81.13 -26.70 11.94
N PRO A 83 -81.64 -25.50 11.56
CA PRO A 83 -82.85 -25.36 10.78
C PRO A 83 -82.56 -25.38 9.27
N THR A 84 -83.48 -26.05 8.58
CA THR A 84 -83.54 -26.37 7.15
C THR A 84 -83.85 -25.18 6.24
N SER A 85 -83.33 -25.32 5.01
CA SER A 85 -83.46 -24.54 3.78
C SER A 85 -84.87 -24.15 3.32
N ALA A 86 -84.97 -23.00 2.62
CA ALA A 86 -86.00 -22.72 1.61
C ALA A 86 -85.32 -22.22 0.30
N PRO A 87 -85.88 -22.52 -0.89
CA PRO A 87 -85.15 -22.46 -2.17
C PRO A 87 -85.27 -21.11 -2.92
N ALA A 88 -84.28 -20.90 -3.79
CA ALA A 88 -84.02 -19.73 -4.63
C ALA A 88 -85.07 -19.43 -5.71
N PRO A 89 -85.04 -18.20 -6.26
CA PRO A 89 -85.20 -17.98 -7.69
C PRO A 89 -83.97 -17.28 -8.31
N SER A 90 -83.53 -17.80 -9.45
CA SER A 90 -82.66 -17.12 -10.43
C SER A 90 -83.43 -17.09 -11.77
N PRO A 91 -83.03 -16.34 -12.83
CA PRO A 91 -81.86 -15.45 -12.96
C PRO A 91 -82.17 -14.09 -13.62
N THR A 92 -81.26 -13.10 -13.51
CA THR A 92 -80.95 -12.22 -14.66
C THR A 92 -79.55 -11.60 -14.52
N SER A 93 -78.80 -11.69 -15.61
CA SER A 93 -77.39 -11.37 -15.80
C SER A 93 -77.08 -9.87 -15.81
N THR A 94 -76.03 -9.46 -15.08
CA THR A 94 -75.31 -8.18 -15.21
C THR A 94 -73.79 -8.49 -15.22
N PRO A 95 -72.94 -7.78 -15.98
CA PRO A 95 -71.58 -8.21 -16.29
C PRO A 95 -70.67 -8.25 -15.06
N ALA A 96 -69.79 -9.25 -15.03
CA ALA A 96 -68.76 -9.42 -14.01
C ALA A 96 -67.84 -8.20 -13.95
N ALA A 97 -67.86 -7.49 -12.83
CA ALA A 97 -66.69 -6.79 -12.34
C ALA A 97 -65.66 -7.88 -11.96
N VAL A 98 -64.44 -7.77 -12.48
CA VAL A 98 -63.33 -8.62 -12.09
C VAL A 98 -63.08 -8.36 -10.60
N ALA A 99 -63.40 -9.33 -9.74
CA ALA A 99 -62.99 -9.29 -8.34
C ALA A 99 -61.46 -9.35 -8.30
N ALA A 100 -60.83 -8.31 -7.75
CA ALA A 100 -59.41 -8.34 -7.41
C ALA A 100 -59.17 -9.51 -6.45
N ALA A 101 -58.20 -10.36 -6.77
CA ALA A 101 -57.90 -11.55 -5.97
C ALA A 101 -57.36 -11.13 -4.60
N ALA A 102 -57.99 -11.63 -3.52
CA ALA A 102 -57.74 -11.28 -2.12
C ALA A 102 -56.33 -11.66 -1.59
N ASN A 103 -55.46 -12.22 -2.43
CA ASN A 103 -54.09 -12.60 -2.11
C ASN A 103 -53.05 -11.95 -3.05
N THR A 104 -53.40 -10.81 -3.66
CA THR A 104 -52.47 -10.03 -4.49
C THR A 104 -51.66 -9.07 -3.61
N VAL A 105 -50.35 -9.12 -3.73
CA VAL A 105 -49.41 -8.18 -3.07
C VAL A 105 -48.91 -7.18 -4.12
N GLU A 106 -48.98 -5.89 -3.81
CA GLU A 106 -48.58 -4.78 -4.68
C GLU A 106 -47.56 -3.87 -3.99
N VAL A 107 -46.97 -2.92 -4.73
CA VAL A 107 -46.13 -1.86 -4.18
C VAL A 107 -46.88 -0.54 -4.14
N SER A 108 -46.96 0.07 -2.96
CA SER A 108 -47.41 1.46 -2.78
C SER A 108 -46.22 2.36 -2.46
N SER A 109 -46.29 3.62 -2.87
CA SER A 109 -45.38 4.70 -2.47
C SER A 109 -46.10 5.81 -1.71
N GLN A 110 -47.31 5.55 -1.21
CA GLN A 110 -48.07 6.50 -0.42
C GLN A 110 -47.48 6.65 0.99
N GLY A 111 -47.50 7.86 1.55
CA GLY A 111 -46.98 8.14 2.88
C GLY A 111 -45.47 8.43 2.92
N SER A 112 -44.91 8.50 4.13
CA SER A 112 -43.51 8.93 4.38
C SER A 112 -42.50 7.79 4.52
N LEU A 113 -42.94 6.53 4.50
CA LEU A 113 -42.09 5.36 4.77
C LEU A 113 -41.39 4.78 3.53
N GLY A 114 -41.54 5.41 2.36
CA GLY A 114 -40.98 4.87 1.14
C GLY A 114 -41.93 3.94 0.38
N SER A 115 -41.41 3.35 -0.70
CA SER A 115 -42.09 2.25 -1.38
C SER A 115 -42.17 1.04 -0.45
N HIS A 116 -43.36 0.47 -0.29
CA HIS A 116 -43.64 -0.64 0.60
C HIS A 116 -44.73 -1.56 0.06
N LEU A 117 -44.83 -2.76 0.62
CA LEU A 117 -45.81 -3.76 0.22
C LEU A 117 -47.18 -3.43 0.80
N VAL A 118 -48.19 -3.53 -0.06
CA VAL A 118 -49.61 -3.43 0.28
C VAL A 118 -50.36 -4.62 -0.33
N ASP A 119 -51.58 -4.87 0.12
CA ASP A 119 -52.49 -5.78 -0.59
C ASP A 119 -53.18 -5.09 -1.80
N ALA A 120 -54.04 -5.82 -2.50
CA ALA A 120 -54.82 -5.31 -3.64
C ALA A 120 -55.73 -4.10 -3.32
N ASN A 121 -56.05 -3.86 -2.04
CA ASN A 121 -56.86 -2.73 -1.59
C ASN A 121 -55.99 -1.55 -1.12
N GLY A 122 -54.66 -1.70 -1.15
CA GLY A 122 -53.72 -0.70 -0.65
C GLY A 122 -53.50 -0.72 0.86
N MET A 123 -53.94 -1.78 1.56
CA MET A 123 -53.66 -1.95 3.00
C MET A 123 -52.20 -2.35 3.21
N THR A 124 -51.52 -1.67 4.14
CA THR A 124 -50.09 -1.88 4.41
C THR A 124 -49.80 -3.26 5.01
N LEU A 125 -48.74 -3.88 4.52
CA LEU A 125 -48.26 -5.19 4.98
C LEU A 125 -47.00 -5.04 5.84
N TYR A 126 -47.00 -5.77 6.96
CA TYR A 126 -45.97 -5.73 7.98
C TYR A 126 -45.27 -7.08 8.13
N LEU A 127 -44.02 -7.04 8.58
CA LEU A 127 -43.27 -8.19 9.08
C LEU A 127 -43.11 -8.11 10.60
N PHE A 128 -42.96 -9.28 11.21
CA PHE A 128 -42.66 -9.42 12.63
C PHE A 128 -41.22 -9.90 12.82
N THR A 129 -40.38 -9.09 13.44
CA THR A 129 -38.96 -9.42 13.63
C THR A 129 -38.70 -10.61 14.56
N LYS A 130 -39.71 -11.04 15.33
CA LYS A 130 -39.60 -12.27 16.14
C LYS A 130 -39.99 -13.52 15.36
N ASP A 131 -40.46 -13.40 14.12
CA ASP A 131 -40.65 -14.54 13.23
C ASP A 131 -39.29 -15.07 12.75
N ALA A 132 -39.24 -16.36 12.44
CA ALA A 132 -38.15 -16.93 11.67
C ALA A 132 -38.57 -16.99 10.19
N ARG A 133 -37.60 -17.13 9.28
CA ARG A 133 -37.92 -17.30 7.85
C ARG A 133 -38.85 -18.50 7.67
N ASN A 134 -39.95 -18.26 6.97
CA ASN A 134 -41.03 -19.20 6.67
C ASN A 134 -41.79 -19.74 7.90
N VAL A 135 -41.64 -19.13 9.09
CA VAL A 135 -42.28 -19.57 10.33
C VAL A 135 -42.90 -18.38 11.07
N SER A 136 -44.22 -18.41 11.29
CA SER A 136 -44.93 -17.41 12.09
C SER A 136 -44.93 -17.80 13.58
N ASN A 137 -44.40 -16.90 14.42
CA ASN A 137 -44.48 -16.97 15.88
C ASN A 137 -45.64 -16.11 16.44
N CYS A 138 -46.48 -15.53 15.58
CA CYS A 138 -47.62 -14.70 15.97
C CYS A 138 -48.93 -15.50 15.90
N SER A 139 -49.46 -15.92 17.05
CA SER A 139 -50.71 -16.68 17.17
C SER A 139 -51.64 -16.10 18.26
N GLY A 140 -52.90 -16.57 18.31
CA GLY A 140 -53.88 -16.15 19.32
C GLY A 140 -54.07 -14.63 19.39
N GLY A 141 -53.89 -14.03 20.56
CA GLY A 141 -54.04 -12.58 20.76
C GLY A 141 -53.07 -11.74 19.92
N CYS A 142 -51.91 -12.29 19.53
CA CYS A 142 -51.02 -11.61 18.58
C CYS A 142 -51.69 -11.50 17.22
N ALA A 143 -52.21 -12.60 16.68
CA ALA A 143 -52.88 -12.64 15.38
C ALA A 143 -54.20 -11.84 15.37
N ALA A 144 -54.82 -11.61 16.53
CA ALA A 144 -55.97 -10.71 16.62
C ALA A 144 -55.59 -9.22 16.46
N ALA A 145 -54.42 -8.82 16.98
CA ALA A 145 -53.90 -7.47 16.80
C ALA A 145 -53.16 -7.29 15.47
N TRP A 146 -52.61 -8.38 14.92
CA TRP A 146 -51.83 -8.45 13.69
C TRP A 146 -52.37 -9.57 12.80
N PRO A 147 -53.50 -9.34 12.10
CA PRO A 147 -54.12 -10.38 11.29
C PRO A 147 -53.16 -10.86 10.19
N PRO A 148 -52.93 -12.17 10.04
CA PRO A 148 -52.10 -12.69 8.95
C PRO A 148 -52.75 -12.44 7.59
N LEU A 149 -51.94 -12.13 6.57
CA LEU A 149 -52.37 -12.16 5.17
C LEU A 149 -52.57 -13.63 4.77
N MET A 150 -53.82 -14.08 4.77
CA MET A 150 -54.16 -15.47 4.51
C MET A 150 -53.96 -15.83 3.03
N ALA A 151 -53.54 -17.07 2.77
CA ALA A 151 -53.32 -17.58 1.42
C ALA A 151 -54.39 -18.62 1.06
N ASP A 152 -55.33 -18.25 0.20
CA ASP A 152 -56.31 -19.15 -0.42
C ASP A 152 -55.82 -19.58 -1.81
N GLY A 153 -54.67 -20.27 -1.84
CA GLY A 153 -53.97 -20.68 -3.07
C GLY A 153 -52.71 -19.85 -3.33
N ASP A 154 -52.19 -19.92 -4.56
CA ASP A 154 -50.94 -19.24 -4.91
C ASP A 154 -51.13 -17.72 -4.90
N PRO A 155 -50.31 -16.98 -4.13
CA PRO A 155 -50.36 -15.52 -4.07
C PRO A 155 -49.97 -14.88 -5.41
N SER A 156 -50.61 -13.77 -5.74
CA SER A 156 -50.36 -13.02 -6.99
C SER A 156 -49.45 -11.82 -6.72
N ALA A 157 -48.49 -11.56 -7.61
CA ALA A 157 -47.66 -10.37 -7.56
C ALA A 157 -48.24 -9.28 -8.48
N GLY A 158 -48.55 -8.13 -7.92
CA GLY A 158 -48.87 -6.92 -8.66
C GLY A 158 -47.62 -6.20 -9.17
N GLU A 159 -47.82 -5.00 -9.72
CA GLU A 159 -46.73 -4.20 -10.27
C GLU A 159 -45.68 -3.86 -9.20
N GLY A 160 -44.39 -4.04 -9.53
CA GLY A 160 -43.27 -3.80 -8.61
C GLY A 160 -42.98 -4.93 -7.62
N VAL A 161 -43.82 -5.97 -7.55
CA VAL A 161 -43.62 -7.13 -6.67
C VAL A 161 -42.96 -8.28 -7.44
N ASN A 162 -41.85 -8.79 -6.93
CA ASN A 162 -41.23 -9.99 -7.49
C ASN A 162 -42.01 -11.25 -7.08
N SER A 163 -42.67 -11.90 -8.05
CA SER A 163 -43.49 -13.10 -7.84
C SER A 163 -42.74 -14.30 -7.27
N ASN A 164 -41.44 -14.45 -7.56
CA ASN A 164 -40.64 -15.58 -7.07
C ASN A 164 -40.40 -15.54 -5.55
N ARG A 165 -40.88 -14.49 -4.87
CA ARG A 165 -40.70 -14.26 -3.45
C ARG A 165 -41.96 -14.49 -2.64
N LEU A 166 -43.10 -14.53 -3.32
CA LEU A 166 -44.35 -14.86 -2.67
C LEU A 166 -44.36 -16.37 -2.47
N THR A 167 -44.39 -16.77 -1.21
CA THR A 167 -44.52 -18.16 -0.80
C THR A 167 -45.74 -18.29 0.08
N VAL A 168 -46.21 -19.53 0.23
CA VAL A 168 -47.21 -19.88 1.21
C VAL A 168 -46.54 -20.67 2.32
N ILE A 169 -46.71 -20.21 3.55
CA ILE A 169 -46.26 -20.92 4.73
C ILE A 169 -47.47 -21.55 5.43
N GLN A 170 -47.24 -22.70 6.06
CA GLN A 170 -48.24 -23.31 6.92
C GLN A 170 -48.01 -22.84 8.36
N ARG A 171 -49.05 -22.27 8.96
CA ARG A 171 -49.07 -21.83 10.36
C ARG A 171 -49.31 -23.03 11.29
N GLU A 172 -49.01 -22.88 12.58
CA GLU A 172 -49.20 -23.94 13.58
C GLU A 172 -50.66 -24.40 13.71
N ASP A 173 -51.61 -23.50 13.48
CA ASP A 173 -53.06 -23.80 13.48
C ASP A 173 -53.54 -24.51 12.20
N GLY A 174 -52.63 -24.82 11.28
CA GLY A 174 -52.89 -25.49 10.01
C GLY A 174 -53.31 -24.56 8.88
N SER A 175 -53.52 -23.27 9.15
CA SER A 175 -53.89 -22.30 8.13
C SER A 175 -52.70 -21.84 7.28
N SER A 176 -52.99 -21.34 6.07
CA SER A 176 -51.99 -20.91 5.10
C SER A 176 -51.86 -19.38 5.12
N GLN A 177 -50.63 -18.89 5.18
CA GLN A 177 -50.32 -17.45 5.18
C GLN A 177 -49.35 -17.12 4.05
N VAL A 178 -49.54 -15.96 3.44
CA VAL A 178 -48.62 -15.41 2.46
C VAL A 178 -47.36 -14.94 3.18
N ALA A 179 -46.21 -15.36 2.68
CA ALA A 179 -44.92 -14.83 3.08
C ALA A 179 -44.24 -14.16 1.89
N TYR A 180 -43.46 -13.11 2.14
CA TYR A 180 -42.67 -12.42 1.13
C TYR A 180 -41.19 -12.49 1.46
N ASN A 181 -40.39 -13.04 0.55
CA ASN A 181 -38.99 -13.37 0.80
C ASN A 181 -38.84 -14.28 2.04
N GLY A 182 -39.88 -15.05 2.39
CA GLY A 182 -39.91 -15.85 3.61
C GLY A 182 -40.25 -15.11 4.90
N TRP A 183 -40.55 -13.81 4.88
CA TRP A 183 -41.17 -13.14 6.04
C TRP A 183 -42.69 -13.35 5.99
N PRO A 184 -43.33 -13.90 7.05
CA PRO A 184 -44.78 -13.95 7.14
C PRO A 184 -45.37 -12.54 7.10
N LEU A 185 -46.40 -12.31 6.26
CA LEU A 185 -47.00 -11.00 6.08
C LEU A 185 -48.25 -10.81 6.94
N TYR A 186 -48.38 -9.65 7.56
CA TYR A 186 -49.49 -9.31 8.45
C TYR A 186 -50.07 -7.95 8.11
N TYR A 187 -51.34 -7.79 8.44
CA TYR A 187 -52.02 -6.51 8.60
C TYR A 187 -51.86 -6.01 10.04
N TYR A 188 -52.18 -4.74 10.27
CA TYR A 188 -52.37 -4.21 11.60
C TYR A 188 -53.85 -3.90 11.84
N ALA A 189 -54.43 -4.42 12.93
CA ALA A 189 -55.88 -4.33 13.16
C ALA A 189 -56.41 -2.90 13.39
N THR A 190 -55.53 -1.92 13.58
CA THR A 190 -55.90 -0.50 13.75
C THR A 190 -55.74 0.31 12.46
N ASP A 191 -55.13 -0.24 11.41
CA ASP A 191 -55.11 0.40 10.10
C ASP A 191 -56.51 0.27 9.49
N GLU A 192 -57.18 1.40 9.22
CA GLU A 192 -58.57 1.43 8.73
C GLU A 192 -58.67 1.80 7.25
N ASN A 193 -57.68 2.54 6.74
CA ASN A 193 -57.66 3.05 5.38
C ASN A 193 -56.40 2.62 4.62
N PRO A 194 -56.46 2.51 3.28
CA PRO A 194 -55.28 2.32 2.45
C PRO A 194 -54.23 3.40 2.72
N GLY A 195 -52.98 2.98 2.90
CA GLY A 195 -51.86 3.86 3.27
C GLY A 195 -51.70 4.16 4.76
N ASP A 196 -52.60 3.68 5.63
CA ASP A 196 -52.37 3.73 7.08
C ASP A 196 -51.15 2.88 7.44
N THR A 197 -50.26 3.46 8.25
CA THR A 197 -49.00 2.84 8.67
C THR A 197 -48.87 2.83 10.21
N LEU A 198 -49.99 2.78 10.93
CA LEU A 198 -50.03 2.96 12.40
C LEU A 198 -49.37 1.80 13.16
N GLY A 199 -49.14 0.67 12.50
CA GLY A 199 -48.40 -0.47 13.03
C GLY A 199 -46.89 -0.28 12.99
N GLN A 200 -46.39 0.72 12.26
CA GLN A 200 -44.96 0.91 12.06
C GLN A 200 -44.23 1.10 13.39
N ASP A 201 -43.18 0.31 13.61
CA ASP A 201 -42.31 0.30 14.79
C ASP A 201 -43.03 0.02 16.12
N ARG A 202 -44.23 -0.58 16.07
CA ARG A 202 -44.99 -0.85 17.30
C ARG A 202 -44.23 -1.85 18.17
N GLY A 203 -43.80 -1.40 19.34
CA GLY A 203 -43.04 -2.22 20.28
C GLY A 203 -41.64 -2.60 19.79
N GLY A 204 -41.10 -1.91 18.78
CA GLY A 204 -39.76 -2.14 18.22
C GLY A 204 -39.61 -3.45 17.44
N VAL A 205 -40.71 -4.12 17.10
CA VAL A 205 -40.67 -5.47 16.52
C VAL A 205 -41.54 -5.68 15.29
N TRP A 206 -42.38 -4.70 14.94
CA TRP A 206 -43.28 -4.72 13.79
C TRP A 206 -42.90 -3.62 12.81
N PHE A 207 -42.69 -3.97 11.54
CA PHE A 207 -42.20 -3.03 10.55
C PHE A 207 -42.87 -3.24 9.20
N VAL A 208 -43.10 -2.14 8.50
CA VAL A 208 -43.56 -2.16 7.11
C VAL A 208 -42.52 -2.86 6.22
N VAL A 209 -43.01 -3.68 5.29
CA VAL A 209 -42.16 -4.48 4.39
C VAL A 209 -41.83 -3.71 3.11
N THR A 210 -40.55 -3.62 2.76
CA THR A 210 -40.11 -3.02 1.50
C THR A 210 -40.32 -3.96 0.31
N PRO A 211 -40.35 -3.46 -0.95
CA PRO A 211 -40.35 -4.31 -2.14
C PRO A 211 -39.14 -5.25 -2.22
N ASP A 212 -38.03 -4.86 -1.59
CA ASP A 212 -36.84 -5.71 -1.48
C ASP A 212 -36.96 -6.77 -0.36
N GLY A 213 -38.11 -6.85 0.32
CA GLY A 213 -38.42 -7.85 1.34
C GLY A 213 -37.65 -7.65 2.65
N GLY A 214 -37.31 -6.40 2.96
CA GLY A 214 -36.70 -5.97 4.22
C GLY A 214 -37.65 -5.10 5.06
N ALA A 215 -37.19 -4.71 6.25
CA ALA A 215 -37.93 -3.82 7.14
C ALA A 215 -37.57 -2.35 6.87
N VAL A 216 -38.55 -1.45 7.00
CA VAL A 216 -38.29 0.00 7.14
C VAL A 216 -38.15 0.31 8.63
N TYR A 217 -37.02 0.84 9.09
CA TYR A 217 -36.86 1.31 10.46
C TYR A 217 -37.19 2.81 10.58
N ASN A 218 -37.77 3.24 11.70
CA ASN A 218 -37.98 4.66 11.96
C ASN A 218 -36.62 5.37 12.08
N SER A 219 -35.81 4.95 13.05
CA SER A 219 -34.39 5.27 13.15
C SER A 219 -33.60 3.96 13.20
N ALA A 220 -32.96 3.60 12.08
CA ALA A 220 -32.03 2.50 12.07
C ALA A 220 -30.82 2.85 12.93
N ALA A 221 -30.29 1.88 13.67
CA ALA A 221 -29.11 2.07 14.49
C ALA A 221 -27.98 1.16 14.04
N VAL A 222 -26.76 1.69 14.15
CA VAL A 222 -25.53 0.96 13.87
C VAL A 222 -24.77 0.85 15.19
N ASN A 223 -24.50 -0.38 15.63
CA ASN A 223 -23.81 -0.70 16.87
C ASN A 223 -22.54 -1.49 16.58
N VAL A 224 -21.66 -1.64 17.59
CA VAL A 224 -20.54 -2.58 17.53
C VAL A 224 -20.95 -3.91 18.17
N GLY A 225 -20.83 -4.99 17.40
CA GLY A 225 -20.93 -6.37 17.87
C GLY A 225 -19.55 -7.04 17.91
N LEU A 226 -19.42 -8.08 18.72
CA LEU A 226 -18.22 -8.93 18.77
C LEU A 226 -18.54 -10.31 18.18
N ASN A 227 -17.68 -10.77 17.28
CA ASN A 227 -17.70 -12.13 16.75
C ASN A 227 -16.33 -12.78 16.97
N GLU A 228 -16.29 -14.06 17.35
CA GLU A 228 -15.04 -14.76 17.68
C GLU A 228 -14.06 -14.85 16.51
N THR A 229 -14.57 -14.94 15.28
CA THR A 229 -13.78 -15.06 14.05
C THR A 229 -13.40 -13.70 13.48
N VAL A 230 -14.39 -12.79 13.38
CA VAL A 230 -14.23 -11.49 12.71
C VAL A 230 -13.69 -10.40 13.63
N GLY A 231 -13.87 -10.51 14.94
CA GLY A 231 -13.58 -9.45 15.90
C GLY A 231 -14.73 -8.45 16.02
N ALA A 232 -14.41 -7.17 16.26
CA ALA A 232 -15.41 -6.12 16.33
C ALA A 232 -15.96 -5.78 14.93
N MET A 233 -17.28 -5.85 14.78
CA MET A 233 -17.99 -5.63 13.52
C MET A 233 -19.23 -4.76 13.72
N LEU A 234 -19.75 -4.18 12.64
CA LEU A 234 -20.99 -3.42 12.72
C LEU A 234 -22.21 -4.35 12.72
N VAL A 235 -23.16 -4.06 13.60
CA VAL A 235 -24.43 -4.77 13.72
C VAL A 235 -25.60 -3.78 13.87
N ASP A 236 -26.82 -4.20 13.57
CA ASP A 236 -28.01 -3.40 13.86
C ASP A 236 -28.46 -3.50 15.34
N ASN A 237 -29.59 -2.88 15.71
CA ASN A 237 -30.15 -2.95 17.08
C ASN A 237 -30.54 -4.36 17.55
N SER A 238 -30.70 -5.30 16.63
CA SER A 238 -30.99 -6.69 16.94
C SER A 238 -29.72 -7.54 16.97
N GLY A 239 -28.53 -6.94 16.77
CA GLY A 239 -27.26 -7.64 16.70
C GLY A 239 -27.02 -8.38 15.39
N ARG A 240 -27.80 -8.12 14.34
CA ARG A 240 -27.55 -8.73 13.01
C ARG A 240 -26.41 -8.02 12.31
N THR A 241 -25.53 -8.81 11.71
CA THR A 241 -24.32 -8.34 11.02
C THR A 241 -24.66 -7.42 9.85
N LEU A 242 -23.90 -6.33 9.73
CA LEU A 242 -23.97 -5.41 8.61
C LEU A 242 -22.80 -5.67 7.66
N TYR A 243 -23.11 -5.67 6.37
CA TYR A 243 -22.20 -5.94 5.27
C TYR A 243 -22.07 -4.72 4.36
N LEU A 244 -20.92 -4.62 3.70
CA LEU A 244 -20.68 -3.73 2.57
C LEU A 244 -20.57 -4.54 1.28
N PHE A 245 -20.86 -3.87 0.16
CA PHE A 245 -20.67 -4.39 -1.18
C PHE A 245 -19.50 -3.67 -1.86
N THR A 246 -18.44 -4.37 -2.22
CA THR A 246 -17.25 -3.73 -2.81
C THR A 246 -17.47 -3.19 -4.22
N LYS A 247 -18.59 -3.52 -4.86
CA LYS A 247 -18.99 -2.90 -6.13
C LYS A 247 -19.81 -1.63 -5.95
N ASP A 248 -20.18 -1.27 -4.73
CA ASP A 248 -20.75 0.05 -4.46
C ASP A 248 -19.67 1.13 -4.54
N GLU A 249 -20.10 2.37 -4.74
CA GLU A 249 -19.25 3.54 -4.56
C GLU A 249 -19.64 4.24 -3.26
N ARG A 250 -18.78 5.13 -2.79
CA ARG A 250 -19.07 5.91 -1.58
C ARG A 250 -20.31 6.76 -1.83
N ASN A 251 -21.31 6.59 -0.97
CA ASN A 251 -22.62 7.23 -1.03
C ASN A 251 -23.46 6.86 -2.27
N VAL A 252 -23.15 5.75 -2.95
CA VAL A 252 -23.93 5.25 -4.08
C VAL A 252 -24.07 3.74 -3.99
N SER A 253 -25.31 3.26 -3.94
CA SER A 253 -25.61 1.82 -3.98
C SER A 253 -25.85 1.35 -5.42
N ASN A 254 -25.03 0.42 -5.88
CA ASN A 254 -25.21 -0.35 -7.10
C ASN A 254 -26.07 -1.61 -6.88
N CYS A 255 -26.47 -1.89 -5.64
CA CYS A 255 -27.31 -3.02 -5.28
C CYS A 255 -28.82 -2.67 -5.28
N ALA A 256 -29.51 -3.06 -6.34
CA ALA A 256 -30.97 -2.92 -6.51
C ALA A 256 -31.60 -4.21 -7.05
N GLY A 257 -32.93 -4.31 -6.97
CA GLY A 257 -33.69 -5.47 -7.45
C GLY A 257 -33.11 -6.77 -6.87
N GLY A 258 -32.87 -7.79 -7.72
CA GLY A 258 -32.31 -9.10 -7.35
C GLY A 258 -31.08 -9.09 -6.43
N CYS A 259 -30.29 -8.01 -6.45
CA CYS A 259 -29.21 -7.81 -5.49
C CYS A 259 -29.74 -7.48 -4.09
N ALA A 260 -30.50 -6.38 -3.98
CA ALA A 260 -31.11 -5.92 -2.71
C ALA A 260 -32.06 -6.98 -2.10
N LEU A 261 -32.54 -7.88 -2.95
CA LEU A 261 -33.26 -9.07 -2.57
C LEU A 261 -32.44 -10.06 -1.70
N ALA A 262 -31.25 -10.42 -2.15
CA ALA A 262 -30.33 -11.30 -1.40
C ALA A 262 -29.58 -10.55 -0.29
N TRP A 263 -29.45 -9.24 -0.45
CA TRP A 263 -28.75 -8.32 0.43
C TRP A 263 -29.66 -7.16 0.82
N PRO A 264 -30.63 -7.38 1.73
CA PRO A 264 -31.57 -6.33 2.13
C PRO A 264 -30.84 -5.07 2.62
N PRO A 265 -31.10 -3.89 2.04
CA PRO A 265 -30.51 -2.64 2.51
C PRO A 265 -30.99 -2.30 3.93
N LEU A 266 -30.12 -1.72 4.77
CA LEU A 266 -30.54 -1.16 6.05
C LEU A 266 -31.28 0.16 5.80
N ILE A 267 -32.61 0.11 5.83
CA ILE A 267 -33.48 1.26 5.53
C ILE A 267 -33.87 2.02 6.81
N THR A 268 -33.81 3.34 6.75
CA THR A 268 -34.25 4.27 7.78
C THR A 268 -35.14 5.37 7.17
N VAL A 269 -35.97 6.01 7.99
CA VAL A 269 -36.78 7.16 7.57
C VAL A 269 -36.26 8.44 8.22
N GLU A 270 -35.96 8.36 9.51
CA GLU A 270 -35.30 9.38 10.29
C GLU A 270 -33.78 9.21 10.26
N ASP A 271 -33.08 10.15 10.90
CA ASP A 271 -31.63 10.08 11.00
C ASP A 271 -31.22 8.85 11.82
N PRO A 272 -30.27 8.04 11.31
CA PRO A 272 -29.84 6.83 11.97
C PRO A 272 -29.06 7.12 13.26
N ALA A 273 -29.25 6.29 14.28
CA ALA A 273 -28.64 6.47 15.59
C ALA A 273 -27.30 5.72 15.71
N PRO A 274 -26.21 6.38 16.13
CA PRO A 274 -24.97 5.70 16.49
C PRO A 274 -25.10 5.00 17.85
N GLY A 275 -24.83 3.70 17.84
CA GLY A 275 -24.68 2.88 19.03
C GLY A 275 -23.36 3.10 19.75
N GLU A 276 -23.21 2.42 20.90
CA GLU A 276 -21.95 2.44 21.65
C GLU A 276 -20.80 1.88 20.79
N GLY A 277 -19.67 2.60 20.76
CA GLY A 277 -18.50 2.25 19.95
C GLY A 277 -18.58 2.67 18.48
N VAL A 278 -19.69 3.27 18.04
CA VAL A 278 -19.89 3.75 16.67
C VAL A 278 -19.74 5.26 16.63
N ALA A 279 -18.83 5.76 15.78
CA ALA A 279 -18.64 7.20 15.67
C ALA A 279 -19.77 7.83 14.85
N GLU A 280 -20.51 8.76 15.44
CA GLU A 280 -21.62 9.48 14.80
C GLU A 280 -21.22 10.09 13.45
N SER A 281 -20.02 10.66 13.36
CA SER A 281 -19.49 11.25 12.12
C SER A 281 -19.30 10.26 10.96
N ARG A 282 -19.37 8.95 11.25
CA ARG A 282 -19.26 7.89 10.24
C ARG A 282 -20.63 7.45 9.74
N ILE A 283 -21.73 7.78 10.43
CA ILE A 283 -23.06 7.40 10.00
C ILE A 283 -23.60 8.43 9.02
N GLY A 284 -24.16 7.96 7.92
CA GLY A 284 -24.83 8.79 6.94
C GLY A 284 -26.03 8.08 6.32
N THR A 285 -26.60 8.71 5.29
CA THR A 285 -27.67 8.10 4.51
C THR A 285 -27.54 8.43 3.04
N ILE A 286 -28.00 7.52 2.19
CA ILE A 286 -28.25 7.77 0.77
C ILE A 286 -29.73 7.63 0.47
N SER A 287 -30.23 8.43 -0.49
CA SER A 287 -31.62 8.33 -0.91
C SER A 287 -31.84 7.06 -1.72
N ARG A 288 -32.92 6.33 -1.42
CA ARG A 288 -33.49 5.29 -2.28
C ARG A 288 -34.85 5.72 -2.81
N GLY A 289 -35.33 5.02 -3.84
CA GLY A 289 -36.63 5.30 -4.46
C GLY A 289 -37.77 5.32 -3.43
N GLY A 290 -38.76 6.19 -3.66
CA GLY A 290 -39.96 6.29 -2.83
C GLY A 290 -39.83 7.13 -1.56
N GLY A 291 -38.65 7.63 -1.19
CA GLY A 291 -38.45 8.48 0.00
C GLY A 291 -37.77 7.79 1.18
N ALA A 292 -37.53 6.48 1.08
CA ALA A 292 -36.72 5.73 2.04
C ALA A 292 -35.23 6.13 1.94
N LYS A 293 -34.54 6.17 3.07
CA LYS A 293 -33.09 6.37 3.14
C LYS A 293 -32.40 5.04 3.46
N GLN A 294 -31.30 4.73 2.79
CA GLN A 294 -30.42 3.63 3.21
C GLN A 294 -29.31 4.18 4.09
N VAL A 295 -29.05 3.53 5.22
CA VAL A 295 -27.94 3.90 6.10
C VAL A 295 -26.61 3.60 5.41
N THR A 296 -25.68 4.54 5.55
CA THR A 296 -24.29 4.34 5.18
C THR A 296 -23.40 4.39 6.41
N TYR A 297 -22.30 3.64 6.38
CA TYR A 297 -21.23 3.79 7.36
C TYR A 297 -19.92 4.09 6.67
N ASN A 298 -19.29 5.18 7.09
CA ASN A 298 -18.22 5.84 6.37
C ASN A 298 -18.60 6.00 4.89
N GLY A 299 -19.84 6.35 4.55
CA GLY A 299 -20.32 6.43 3.16
C GLY A 299 -20.50 5.11 2.42
N TRP A 300 -20.11 3.95 2.96
CA TRP A 300 -20.47 2.66 2.37
C TRP A 300 -21.93 2.32 2.65
N PRO A 301 -22.75 1.99 1.64
CA PRO A 301 -24.12 1.52 1.86
C PRO A 301 -24.13 0.21 2.67
N LEU A 302 -24.98 0.16 3.69
CA LEU A 302 -25.05 -0.99 4.60
C LEU A 302 -26.19 -1.94 4.22
N TYR A 303 -25.91 -3.23 4.35
CA TYR A 303 -26.82 -4.31 4.01
C TYR A 303 -26.84 -5.39 5.08
N HIS A 304 -27.95 -6.12 5.18
CA HIS A 304 -28.02 -7.43 5.81
C HIS A 304 -27.80 -8.53 4.78
N TYR A 305 -27.51 -9.76 5.24
CA TYR A 305 -27.55 -10.93 4.38
C TYR A 305 -28.83 -11.73 4.62
N ALA A 306 -29.58 -12.06 3.55
CA ALA A 306 -30.89 -12.68 3.70
C ALA A 306 -30.86 -14.08 4.34
N LYS A 307 -29.71 -14.77 4.31
CA LYS A 307 -29.54 -16.10 4.92
C LYS A 307 -28.98 -16.07 6.34
N ASP A 308 -28.62 -14.90 6.88
CA ASP A 308 -28.31 -14.80 8.31
C ASP A 308 -29.63 -14.97 9.09
N GLU A 309 -29.65 -15.91 10.03
CA GLU A 309 -30.85 -16.28 10.78
C GLU A 309 -30.83 -15.74 12.22
N LYS A 310 -29.64 -15.54 12.78
CA LYS A 310 -29.44 -15.15 14.18
C LYS A 310 -28.49 -13.95 14.30
N PRO A 311 -28.62 -13.17 15.39
CA PRO A 311 -27.64 -12.14 15.73
C PRO A 311 -26.22 -12.72 15.77
N GLY A 312 -25.27 -12.03 15.14
CA GLY A 312 -23.88 -12.46 15.04
C GLY A 312 -23.54 -13.45 13.91
N ASP A 313 -24.53 -13.95 13.15
CA ASP A 313 -24.25 -14.75 11.95
C ASP A 313 -23.46 -13.93 10.93
N THR A 314 -22.44 -14.53 10.33
CA THR A 314 -21.57 -13.90 9.32
C THR A 314 -21.58 -14.70 8.01
N MET A 315 -22.69 -15.35 7.65
CA MET A 315 -22.73 -16.26 6.48
C MET A 315 -22.60 -15.52 5.15
N GLY A 316 -22.82 -14.21 5.14
CA GLY A 316 -22.58 -13.33 4.00
C GLY A 316 -21.10 -13.00 3.77
N GLN A 317 -20.22 -13.36 4.70
CA GLN A 317 -18.81 -13.05 4.61
C GLN A 317 -18.20 -13.69 3.35
N ASP A 318 -17.60 -12.85 2.51
CA ASP A 318 -16.89 -13.21 1.28
C ASP A 318 -17.77 -13.92 0.23
N VAL A 319 -19.09 -13.72 0.28
CA VAL A 319 -19.97 -14.30 -0.75
C VAL A 319 -19.66 -13.67 -2.11
N GLY A 320 -19.15 -14.51 -3.02
CA GLY A 320 -18.79 -14.09 -4.37
C GLY A 320 -17.59 -13.14 -4.46
N GLY A 321 -16.76 -13.05 -3.41
CA GLY A 321 -15.56 -12.20 -3.40
C GLY A 321 -15.83 -10.70 -3.31
N VAL A 322 -17.07 -10.29 -3.04
CA VAL A 322 -17.50 -8.89 -3.15
C VAL A 322 -18.39 -8.40 -2.00
N TRP A 323 -18.77 -9.28 -1.09
CA TRP A 323 -19.59 -8.95 0.08
C TRP A 323 -18.81 -9.25 1.36
N PHE A 324 -18.68 -8.27 2.24
CA PHE A 324 -17.81 -8.40 3.41
C PHE A 324 -18.45 -7.77 4.64
N VAL A 325 -18.19 -8.36 5.80
CA VAL A 325 -18.55 -7.78 7.09
C VAL A 325 -17.83 -6.45 7.27
N VAL A 326 -18.58 -5.43 7.69
CA VAL A 326 -18.04 -4.09 7.90
C VAL A 326 -17.32 -4.00 9.24
N THR A 327 -16.08 -3.55 9.21
CA THR A 327 -15.28 -3.30 10.41
C THR A 327 -15.74 -2.03 11.13
N THR A 328 -15.36 -1.87 12.40
CA THR A 328 -15.67 -0.64 13.14
C THR A 328 -15.08 0.62 12.49
N ASP A 329 -13.99 0.49 11.74
CA ASP A 329 -13.36 1.55 10.94
C ASP A 329 -14.02 1.81 9.57
N GLY A 330 -15.05 1.04 9.22
CA GLY A 330 -15.81 1.20 7.98
C GLY A 330 -15.11 0.64 6.75
N GLY A 331 -14.22 -0.32 6.95
CA GLY A 331 -13.57 -1.11 5.91
C GLY A 331 -14.17 -2.51 5.79
N ALA A 332 -13.68 -3.28 4.83
CA ALA A 332 -14.04 -4.68 4.62
C ALA A 332 -13.15 -5.59 5.48
N THR A 333 -13.74 -6.65 6.02
CA THR A 333 -13.00 -7.79 6.56
C THR A 333 -12.82 -8.81 5.45
N TYR A 334 -11.60 -9.17 5.04
CA TYR A 334 -11.38 -10.21 4.02
C TYR A 334 -11.14 -11.58 4.67
N THR A 335 -11.33 -12.67 3.90
CA THR A 335 -11.07 -14.03 4.39
C THR A 335 -9.58 -14.29 4.56
N SER A 336 -8.82 -14.17 3.47
CA SER A 336 -7.36 -14.41 3.43
C SER A 336 -6.54 -13.23 2.89
N ALA A 337 -7.18 -12.11 2.54
CA ALA A 337 -6.53 -10.85 2.15
C ALA A 337 -5.22 -11.00 1.33
N PRO A 338 -5.24 -11.68 0.16
CA PRO A 338 -4.01 -11.96 -0.58
C PRO A 338 -3.33 -10.67 -1.02
N VAL A 339 -2.01 -10.61 -0.82
CA VAL A 339 -1.16 -9.47 -1.19
C VAL A 339 -0.28 -9.89 -2.36
N ASN A 340 -0.28 -9.15 -3.45
CA ASN A 340 0.45 -9.47 -4.68
C ASN A 340 1.46 -8.37 -5.02
N ALA A 341 2.52 -8.75 -5.73
CA ALA A 341 3.41 -7.80 -6.41
C ALA A 341 2.87 -7.53 -7.83
N MET A 342 2.58 -6.28 -8.16
CA MET A 342 2.07 -5.89 -9.48
C MET A 342 2.81 -4.67 -10.02
N GLU A 343 2.97 -4.60 -11.34
CA GLU A 343 3.56 -3.44 -12.00
C GLU A 343 2.63 -2.23 -11.97
N ASN A 344 3.20 -1.07 -11.67
CA ASN A 344 2.59 0.24 -11.79
C ASN A 344 3.55 1.12 -12.60
N GLY A 345 3.04 1.77 -13.66
CA GLY A 345 3.90 2.51 -14.60
C GLY A 345 4.65 3.70 -13.98
N ALA A 346 4.20 4.24 -12.85
CA ALA A 346 4.88 5.33 -12.15
C ALA A 346 5.83 4.82 -11.05
N PHE A 347 5.47 3.74 -10.37
CA PHE A 347 6.12 3.29 -9.13
C PHE A 347 6.90 1.98 -9.27
N GLY A 348 6.96 1.38 -10.47
CA GLY A 348 7.55 0.05 -10.67
C GLY A 348 6.65 -1.03 -10.04
N THR A 349 7.24 -2.09 -9.51
CA THR A 349 6.47 -3.17 -8.85
C THR A 349 6.12 -2.80 -7.41
N ILE A 350 4.81 -2.69 -7.13
CA ILE A 350 4.28 -2.35 -5.79
C ILE A 350 3.33 -3.44 -5.28
N LEU A 351 3.04 -3.40 -3.97
CA LEU A 351 2.06 -4.28 -3.35
C LEU A 351 0.64 -3.82 -3.66
N MET A 352 -0.17 -4.75 -4.13
CA MET A 352 -1.59 -4.58 -4.38
C MET A 352 -2.36 -5.79 -3.84
N ASP A 353 -3.66 -5.65 -3.63
CA ASP A 353 -4.51 -6.82 -3.33
C ASP A 353 -4.86 -7.65 -4.59
N ALA A 354 -5.67 -8.71 -4.45
CA ALA A 354 -6.11 -9.51 -5.59
C ALA A 354 -6.96 -8.76 -6.64
N ALA A 355 -7.56 -7.62 -6.27
CA ALA A 355 -8.31 -6.77 -7.19
C ALA A 355 -7.43 -5.72 -7.88
N GLY A 356 -6.13 -5.65 -7.55
CA GLY A 356 -5.20 -4.65 -8.08
C GLY A 356 -5.29 -3.28 -7.39
N ARG A 357 -5.88 -3.20 -6.20
CA ARG A 357 -5.90 -1.95 -5.42
C ARG A 357 -4.57 -1.77 -4.69
N SER A 358 -4.00 -0.57 -4.79
CA SER A 358 -2.71 -0.24 -4.18
C SER A 358 -2.74 -0.34 -2.66
N LEU A 359 -1.68 -0.89 -2.10
CA LEU A 359 -1.46 -0.99 -0.66
C LEU A 359 -0.39 0.00 -0.21
N TYR A 360 -0.64 0.58 0.95
CA TYR A 360 0.14 1.67 1.53
C TYR A 360 0.72 1.27 2.88
N LEU A 361 1.85 1.89 3.22
CA LEU A 361 2.40 1.92 4.56
C LEU A 361 2.29 3.32 5.15
N PHE A 362 2.26 3.38 6.48
CA PHE A 362 2.33 4.62 7.26
C PHE A 362 3.70 4.73 7.90
N THR A 363 4.48 5.78 7.60
CA THR A 363 5.85 5.91 8.13
C THR A 363 5.90 6.18 9.64
N LYS A 364 4.76 6.58 10.23
CA LYS A 364 4.64 6.72 11.69
C LYS A 364 4.33 5.40 12.39
N ASP A 365 4.09 4.31 11.66
CA ASP A 365 3.95 2.99 12.26
C ASP A 365 5.31 2.40 12.64
N GLU A 366 5.33 1.73 13.78
CA GLU A 366 6.45 0.87 14.16
C GLU A 366 6.29 -0.52 13.52
N ARG A 367 7.35 -1.34 13.53
CA ARG A 367 7.19 -2.73 13.08
C ARG A 367 6.20 -3.45 13.99
N ASN A 368 5.25 -4.14 13.36
CA ASN A 368 4.20 -4.93 13.99
C ASN A 368 3.26 -4.13 14.91
N VAL A 369 3.18 -2.80 14.73
CA VAL A 369 2.29 -1.92 15.50
C VAL A 369 1.66 -0.87 14.57
N SER A 370 0.33 -0.79 14.57
CA SER A 370 -0.40 0.26 13.87
C SER A 370 -0.73 1.41 14.81
N ASN A 371 -0.29 2.62 14.45
CA ASN A 371 -0.66 3.88 15.08
C ASN A 371 -1.85 4.55 14.38
N CYS A 372 -2.38 3.92 13.31
CA CYS A 372 -3.53 4.41 12.57
C CYS A 372 -4.84 3.77 13.08
N ALA A 373 -5.58 4.55 13.87
CA ALA A 373 -6.91 4.19 14.38
C ALA A 373 -7.89 5.37 14.25
N GLY A 374 -9.19 5.11 14.41
CA GLY A 374 -10.20 6.17 14.42
C GLY A 374 -10.22 6.97 13.11
N GLY A 375 -10.14 8.30 13.20
CA GLY A 375 -10.15 9.18 12.02
C GLY A 375 -9.06 8.85 10.98
N CYS A 376 -7.90 8.35 11.42
CA CYS A 376 -6.84 7.91 10.51
C CYS A 376 -7.31 6.73 9.65
N ALA A 377 -7.87 5.70 10.28
CA ALA A 377 -8.34 4.49 9.60
C ALA A 377 -9.54 4.74 8.66
N LEU A 378 -10.17 5.91 8.74
CA LEU A 378 -11.19 6.32 7.77
C LEU A 378 -10.61 6.77 6.43
N ALA A 379 -9.53 7.54 6.47
CA ALA A 379 -8.81 7.94 5.27
C ALA A 379 -7.93 6.79 4.76
N TRP A 380 -7.48 5.92 5.67
CA TRP A 380 -6.56 4.83 5.41
C TRP A 380 -7.10 3.50 5.97
N PRO A 381 -8.10 2.89 5.32
CA PRO A 381 -8.68 1.65 5.83
C PRO A 381 -7.62 0.55 5.95
N PRO A 382 -7.47 -0.11 7.11
CA PRO A 382 -6.53 -1.22 7.27
C PRO A 382 -6.95 -2.42 6.43
N LEU A 383 -5.98 -3.17 5.88
CA LEU A 383 -6.23 -4.45 5.24
C LEU A 383 -6.51 -5.52 6.32
N ILE A 384 -7.78 -5.83 6.55
CA ILE A 384 -8.20 -6.78 7.60
C ILE A 384 -8.40 -8.19 7.02
N THR A 385 -7.97 -9.20 7.76
CA THR A 385 -8.14 -10.63 7.44
C THR A 385 -8.70 -11.40 8.63
N VAL A 386 -9.36 -12.54 8.40
CA VAL A 386 -9.75 -13.47 9.48
C VAL A 386 -8.84 -14.71 9.52
N GLU A 387 -8.44 -15.19 8.36
CA GLU A 387 -7.47 -16.28 8.18
C GLU A 387 -6.06 -15.72 7.95
N ASP A 388 -5.08 -16.63 7.89
CA ASP A 388 -3.70 -16.27 7.60
C ASP A 388 -3.59 -15.73 6.18
N PRO A 389 -2.94 -14.56 5.99
CA PRO A 389 -2.86 -13.94 4.69
C PRO A 389 -1.92 -14.70 3.77
N ALA A 390 -2.31 -14.79 2.49
CA ALA A 390 -1.50 -15.49 1.49
C ALA A 390 -0.62 -14.49 0.70
N PRO A 391 0.69 -14.75 0.56
CA PRO A 391 1.52 -13.99 -0.36
C PRO A 391 1.22 -14.42 -1.80
N GLY A 392 1.09 -13.44 -2.68
CA GLY A 392 1.02 -13.63 -4.12
C GLY A 392 2.35 -14.03 -4.71
N GLU A 393 2.33 -14.37 -6.00
CA GLU A 393 3.54 -14.71 -6.74
C GLU A 393 4.59 -13.58 -6.62
N GLY A 394 5.82 -13.95 -6.27
CA GLY A 394 6.93 -13.01 -6.16
C GLY A 394 7.13 -12.37 -4.78
N LEU A 395 6.25 -12.62 -3.82
CA LEU A 395 6.42 -12.18 -2.43
C LEU A 395 6.94 -13.31 -1.53
N ALA A 396 7.75 -12.97 -0.54
CA ALA A 396 8.27 -13.97 0.40
C ALA A 396 7.24 -14.29 1.48
N GLU A 397 6.93 -15.58 1.64
CA GLU A 397 5.99 -16.07 2.66
C GLU A 397 6.42 -15.69 4.09
N SER A 398 7.72 -15.64 4.36
CA SER A 398 8.23 -15.22 5.67
C SER A 398 7.97 -13.75 6.02
N ARG A 399 7.50 -12.94 5.06
CA ARG A 399 7.29 -11.50 5.23
C ARG A 399 5.85 -11.11 5.41
N ILE A 400 4.92 -11.95 5.00
CA ILE A 400 3.51 -11.69 5.22
C ILE A 400 3.15 -12.16 6.64
N GLY A 401 2.35 -11.38 7.32
CA GLY A 401 1.97 -11.65 8.70
C GLY A 401 0.74 -10.87 9.09
N THR A 402 0.40 -10.92 10.37
CA THR A 402 -0.70 -10.12 10.92
C THR A 402 -0.32 -9.47 12.24
N ILE A 403 -0.97 -8.36 12.54
CA ILE A 403 -1.01 -7.76 13.87
C ILE A 403 -2.44 -7.77 14.38
N LYS A 404 -2.61 -7.92 15.69
CA LYS A 404 -3.92 -7.76 16.33
C LYS A 404 -4.13 -6.29 16.70
N ARG A 405 -5.16 -5.67 16.14
CA ARG A 405 -5.55 -4.29 16.45
C ARG A 405 -6.26 -4.21 17.82
N PRO A 406 -6.37 -3.02 18.44
CA PRO A 406 -7.06 -2.85 19.72
C PRO A 406 -8.53 -3.30 19.71
N ASP A 407 -9.19 -3.24 18.55
CA ASP A 407 -10.58 -3.71 18.35
C ASP A 407 -10.70 -5.24 18.14
N GLY A 408 -9.58 -5.95 18.20
CA GLY A 408 -9.51 -7.40 18.07
C GLY A 408 -9.36 -7.91 16.63
N SER A 409 -9.52 -7.06 15.61
CA SER A 409 -9.34 -7.44 14.21
C SER A 409 -7.87 -7.76 13.89
N LYS A 410 -7.62 -8.64 12.91
CA LYS A 410 -6.27 -8.93 12.42
C LYS A 410 -5.98 -8.10 11.18
N GLN A 411 -4.99 -7.23 11.25
CA GLN A 411 -4.51 -6.45 10.10
C GLN A 411 -3.32 -7.14 9.46
N VAL A 412 -3.32 -7.22 8.14
CA VAL A 412 -2.20 -7.77 7.37
C VAL A 412 -1.00 -6.84 7.46
N THR A 413 0.17 -7.44 7.65
CA THR A 413 1.47 -6.78 7.58
C THR A 413 2.32 -7.40 6.49
N TYR A 414 3.20 -6.60 5.89
CA TYR A 414 4.28 -7.11 5.04
C TYR A 414 5.63 -6.56 5.49
N ASN A 415 6.62 -7.43 5.70
CA ASN A 415 7.89 -7.14 6.39
C ASN A 415 7.66 -6.40 7.74
N GLY A 416 6.60 -6.80 8.45
CA GLY A 416 6.17 -6.17 9.70
C GLY A 416 5.59 -4.76 9.58
N ARG A 417 5.38 -4.21 8.37
CA ARG A 417 4.66 -2.95 8.16
C ARG A 417 3.16 -3.21 8.04
N PRO A 418 2.29 -2.55 8.83
CA PRO A 418 0.84 -2.63 8.63
C PRO A 418 0.44 -2.09 7.25
N LEU A 419 -0.44 -2.82 6.56
CA LEU A 419 -0.90 -2.47 5.22
C LEU A 419 -2.27 -1.78 5.28
N TYR A 420 -2.43 -0.77 4.43
CA TYR A 420 -3.64 0.05 4.34
C TYR A 420 -4.05 0.27 2.88
N TYR A 421 -5.34 0.51 2.67
CA TYR A 421 -5.87 1.14 1.47
C TYR A 421 -5.88 2.65 1.63
N TYR A 422 -6.10 3.38 0.54
CA TYR A 422 -6.46 4.79 0.59
C TYR A 422 -7.92 4.98 0.16
N ALA A 423 -8.70 5.67 0.99
CA ALA A 423 -10.14 5.77 0.81
C ALA A 423 -10.61 6.57 -0.42
N LYS A 424 -9.69 7.28 -1.10
CA LYS A 424 -9.97 8.01 -2.34
C LYS A 424 -9.47 7.30 -3.60
N ASP A 425 -8.82 6.14 -3.47
CA ASP A 425 -8.55 5.30 -4.62
C ASP A 425 -9.88 4.64 -5.05
N GLU A 426 -10.27 4.85 -6.30
CA GLU A 426 -11.57 4.41 -6.84
C GLU A 426 -11.41 3.22 -7.79
N GLN A 427 -10.25 3.08 -8.43
CA GLN A 427 -9.96 2.06 -9.43
C GLN A 427 -8.70 1.26 -9.09
N PRO A 428 -8.62 -0.02 -9.53
CA PRO A 428 -7.37 -0.77 -9.50
C PRO A 428 -6.21 0.01 -10.14
N GLY A 429 -5.07 0.04 -9.47
CA GLY A 429 -3.89 0.78 -9.89
C GLY A 429 -3.88 2.27 -9.49
N ASP A 430 -4.97 2.81 -8.94
CA ASP A 430 -4.96 4.15 -8.36
C ASP A 430 -3.91 4.23 -7.25
N THR A 431 -3.23 5.36 -7.19
CA THR A 431 -2.14 5.61 -6.24
C THR A 431 -2.26 6.98 -5.58
N MET A 432 -3.49 7.50 -5.43
CA MET A 432 -3.74 8.88 -4.98
C MET A 432 -3.31 9.12 -3.52
N GLY A 433 -3.09 8.05 -2.76
CA GLY A 433 -2.53 8.09 -1.41
C GLY A 433 -1.02 8.33 -1.36
N GLN A 434 -0.34 8.32 -2.50
CA GLN A 434 1.11 8.48 -2.53
C GLN A 434 1.51 9.87 -1.99
N ASP A 435 2.46 9.86 -1.04
CA ASP A 435 3.06 11.02 -0.40
C ASP A 435 2.05 11.96 0.30
N VAL A 436 0.87 11.46 0.64
CA VAL A 436 -0.13 12.27 1.37
C VAL A 436 0.43 12.63 2.74
N GLY A 437 0.67 13.93 2.95
CA GLY A 437 1.22 14.45 4.20
C GLY A 437 2.66 14.02 4.49
N GLY A 438 3.42 13.54 3.50
CA GLY A 438 4.82 13.13 3.67
C GLY A 438 5.04 11.85 4.46
N VAL A 439 3.96 11.08 4.70
CA VAL A 439 3.99 9.94 5.64
C VAL A 439 3.26 8.69 5.14
N TRP A 440 2.63 8.75 3.97
CA TRP A 440 1.90 7.64 3.37
C TRP A 440 2.49 7.31 2.01
N PHE A 441 2.88 6.05 1.80
CA PHE A 441 3.58 5.65 0.58
C PHE A 441 3.13 4.28 0.13
N VAL A 442 3.10 4.08 -1.19
CA VAL A 442 2.93 2.74 -1.77
C VAL A 442 4.07 1.83 -1.34
N VAL A 443 3.77 0.55 -1.15
CA VAL A 443 4.72 -0.42 -0.60
C VAL A 443 5.42 -1.20 -1.71
N THR A 444 6.74 -1.33 -1.64
CA THR A 444 7.56 -2.14 -2.55
C THR A 444 7.62 -3.61 -2.12
N THR A 445 8.18 -4.49 -2.96
CA THR A 445 8.26 -5.93 -2.71
C THR A 445 9.21 -6.34 -1.57
N ASP A 446 10.09 -5.45 -1.12
CA ASP A 446 10.84 -5.59 0.13
C ASP A 446 10.07 -5.07 1.37
N GLY A 447 8.90 -4.47 1.18
CA GLY A 447 8.07 -3.93 2.26
C GLY A 447 8.43 -2.52 2.71
N GLY A 448 9.22 -1.79 1.90
CA GLY A 448 9.53 -0.38 2.15
C GLY A 448 8.73 0.58 1.28
N ALA A 449 9.05 1.87 1.39
CA ALA A 449 8.34 2.95 0.71
C ALA A 449 9.02 3.31 -0.61
N VAL A 450 8.20 3.74 -1.59
CA VAL A 450 8.68 4.55 -2.72
C VAL A 450 8.58 6.02 -2.31
N TYR A 451 9.71 6.69 -2.09
CA TYR A 451 9.75 8.10 -1.72
C TYR A 451 9.76 9.01 -2.96
N THR A 452 9.12 10.17 -2.88
CA THR A 452 9.02 11.13 -3.99
C THR A 452 10.39 11.55 -4.54
N ASN A 453 11.35 11.83 -3.65
CA ASN A 453 12.70 12.30 -3.99
C ASN A 453 13.80 11.31 -3.56
N ALA A 454 13.43 10.10 -3.12
CA ALA A 454 14.32 8.99 -2.77
C ALA A 454 15.71 9.41 -2.21
N PRO A 455 15.76 10.12 -1.06
CA PRO A 455 17.02 10.65 -0.55
C PRO A 455 18.04 9.55 -0.27
N VAL A 456 19.26 9.75 -0.76
CA VAL A 456 20.39 8.82 -0.60
C VAL A 456 21.39 9.42 0.37
N ASN A 457 21.55 8.79 1.52
CA ASN A 457 22.52 9.15 2.57
C ASN A 457 23.73 8.24 2.53
N ALA A 458 24.80 8.67 3.18
CA ALA A 458 25.98 7.86 3.44
C ALA A 458 26.21 7.74 4.95
N SER A 459 26.31 6.52 5.45
CA SER A 459 26.48 6.25 6.89
C SER A 459 27.43 5.09 7.12
N GLU A 460 28.15 5.14 8.25
CA GLU A 460 28.98 4.03 8.72
C GLU A 460 28.16 2.75 8.94
N ASN A 461 28.72 1.62 8.52
CA ASN A 461 28.14 0.28 8.66
C ASN A 461 29.24 -0.72 9.06
N GLY A 462 29.79 -0.54 10.27
CA GLY A 462 30.80 -1.45 10.84
C GLY A 462 31.97 -1.70 9.89
N ASP A 463 32.26 -2.97 9.62
CA ASP A 463 33.40 -3.38 8.78
C ASP A 463 33.25 -3.02 7.29
N LEU A 464 32.04 -2.65 6.85
CA LEU A 464 31.79 -2.20 5.48
C LEU A 464 32.11 -0.71 5.29
N GLY A 465 32.40 0.02 6.37
CA GLY A 465 32.67 1.45 6.35
C GLY A 465 31.43 2.27 5.96
N VAL A 466 31.67 3.45 5.37
CA VAL A 466 30.60 4.36 4.94
C VAL A 466 29.92 3.84 3.68
N ILE A 467 28.68 3.37 3.80
CA ILE A 467 27.87 2.86 2.69
C ILE A 467 26.67 3.75 2.39
N LEU A 468 26.11 3.63 1.19
CA LEU A 468 24.87 4.31 0.82
C LEU A 468 23.65 3.63 1.43
N MET A 469 22.74 4.45 1.94
CA MET A 469 21.47 4.04 2.50
C MET A 469 20.35 5.00 2.09
N ASP A 470 19.09 4.56 2.15
CA ASP A 470 17.96 5.48 2.06
C ASP A 470 17.73 6.28 3.36
N ALA A 471 16.73 7.18 3.37
CA ALA A 471 16.36 7.94 4.58
C ALA A 471 15.91 7.08 5.78
N SER A 472 15.53 5.81 5.56
CA SER A 472 15.17 4.88 6.62
C SER A 472 16.32 3.98 7.06
N GLY A 473 17.52 4.16 6.51
CA GLY A 473 18.71 3.37 6.81
C GLY A 473 18.74 2.01 6.11
N ARG A 474 17.94 1.79 5.06
CA ARG A 474 18.04 0.57 4.23
C ARG A 474 19.28 0.68 3.33
N SER A 475 20.13 -0.34 3.35
CA SER A 475 21.35 -0.38 2.53
C SER A 475 21.04 -0.41 1.04
N LEU A 476 21.85 0.31 0.27
CA LEU A 476 21.74 0.39 -1.18
C LEU A 476 22.87 -0.37 -1.87
N TYR A 477 22.49 -1.10 -2.91
CA TYR A 477 23.34 -2.03 -3.63
C TYR A 477 23.44 -1.65 -5.10
N GLN A 478 24.54 -2.08 -5.71
CA GLN A 478 24.76 -2.07 -7.14
C GLN A 478 24.89 -3.49 -7.70
N PHE A 479 24.51 -3.66 -8.96
CA PHE A 479 24.61 -4.92 -9.69
C PHE A 479 25.75 -4.84 -10.71
N THR A 480 26.76 -5.70 -10.61
CA THR A 480 27.92 -5.64 -11.51
C THR A 480 27.62 -6.03 -12.95
N LYS A 481 26.41 -6.52 -13.25
CA LYS A 481 25.98 -6.82 -14.61
C LYS A 481 25.16 -5.69 -15.24
N ASP A 482 24.93 -4.60 -14.52
CA ASP A 482 24.32 -3.42 -15.10
C ASP A 482 25.31 -2.66 -15.97
N ASP A 483 24.80 -2.02 -17.03
CA ASP A 483 25.55 -1.06 -17.81
C ASP A 483 25.34 0.34 -17.22
N PRO A 484 26.24 1.31 -17.48
CA PRO A 484 26.05 2.68 -17.03
C PRO A 484 24.70 3.26 -17.45
N ASN A 485 23.91 3.70 -16.47
CA ASN A 485 22.55 4.19 -16.62
C ASN A 485 21.57 3.19 -17.28
N VAL A 486 21.83 1.87 -17.21
CA VAL A 486 20.90 0.85 -17.70
C VAL A 486 20.81 -0.30 -16.69
N SER A 487 19.61 -0.51 -16.15
CA SER A 487 19.32 -1.66 -15.30
C SER A 487 19.04 -2.90 -16.14
N ASN A 488 19.87 -3.94 -15.98
CA ASN A 488 19.66 -5.28 -16.51
C ASN A 488 18.87 -6.18 -15.54
N CYS A 489 18.51 -5.68 -14.35
CA CYS A 489 17.70 -6.39 -13.36
C CYS A 489 16.19 -6.12 -13.55
N ALA A 490 15.43 -7.09 -14.06
CA ALA A 490 13.98 -7.02 -14.25
C ALA A 490 13.27 -8.33 -13.83
N GLY A 491 11.94 -8.31 -13.74
CA GLY A 491 11.12 -9.48 -13.37
C GLY A 491 11.56 -10.09 -12.04
N GLY A 492 11.82 -11.40 -12.02
CA GLY A 492 12.29 -12.12 -10.82
C GLY A 492 13.56 -11.53 -10.17
N CYS A 493 14.43 -10.87 -10.96
CA CYS A 493 15.57 -10.16 -10.40
C CYS A 493 15.11 -8.97 -9.55
N ALA A 494 14.23 -8.13 -10.09
CA ALA A 494 13.71 -6.94 -9.40
C ALA A 494 12.82 -7.29 -8.20
N LEU A 495 12.25 -8.50 -8.16
CA LEU A 495 11.57 -9.02 -6.97
C LEU A 495 12.55 -9.31 -5.83
N ALA A 496 13.71 -9.89 -6.13
CA ALA A 496 14.76 -10.17 -5.14
C ALA A 496 15.64 -8.94 -4.82
N TRP A 497 15.71 -7.99 -5.75
CA TRP A 497 16.52 -6.77 -5.68
C TRP A 497 15.68 -5.57 -6.12
N PRO A 498 14.78 -5.06 -5.26
CA PRO A 498 13.86 -4.00 -5.66
C PRO A 498 14.62 -2.73 -6.03
N PRO A 499 14.34 -2.10 -7.18
CA PRO A 499 15.02 -0.87 -7.57
C PRO A 499 14.65 0.29 -6.64
N LEU A 500 15.60 1.19 -6.38
CA LEU A 500 15.33 2.46 -5.71
C LEU A 500 14.59 3.39 -6.68
N ILE A 501 13.26 3.38 -6.62
CA ILE A 501 12.40 4.22 -7.45
C ILE A 501 12.25 5.62 -6.83
N THR A 502 12.23 6.64 -7.69
CA THR A 502 11.97 8.04 -7.37
C THR A 502 10.97 8.61 -8.36
N ILE A 503 10.22 9.64 -7.97
CA ILE A 503 9.23 10.30 -8.83
C ILE A 503 9.81 11.60 -9.39
N GLU A 504 10.28 12.44 -8.47
CA GLU A 504 11.04 13.64 -8.78
C GLU A 504 12.54 13.34 -8.80
N ASP A 505 13.33 14.37 -9.08
CA ASP A 505 14.77 14.24 -9.08
C ASP A 505 15.25 13.92 -7.66
N PRO A 506 16.11 12.91 -7.51
CA PRO A 506 16.54 12.44 -6.20
C PRO A 506 17.33 13.50 -5.45
N ALA A 507 17.08 13.60 -4.16
CA ALA A 507 17.80 14.54 -3.30
C ALA A 507 19.08 13.88 -2.74
N PRO A 508 20.27 14.48 -2.90
CA PRO A 508 21.43 14.03 -2.16
C PRO A 508 21.17 14.23 -0.66
N GLY A 509 21.35 13.16 0.08
CA GLY A 509 21.24 13.13 1.52
C GLY A 509 22.56 13.46 2.22
N GLU A 510 22.61 13.24 3.52
CA GLU A 510 23.81 13.50 4.32
C GLU A 510 25.00 12.66 3.82
N GLY A 511 26.16 13.30 3.65
CA GLY A 511 27.39 12.66 3.22
C GLY A 511 27.48 12.35 1.72
N VAL A 512 26.45 12.64 0.92
CA VAL A 512 26.40 12.28 -0.51
C VAL A 512 26.49 13.53 -1.38
N SER A 513 27.35 13.51 -2.41
CA SER A 513 27.46 14.60 -3.38
C SER A 513 26.33 14.55 -4.41
N ALA A 514 25.70 15.71 -4.67
CA ALA A 514 24.68 15.86 -5.70
C ALA A 514 25.15 15.42 -7.09
N ALA A 515 26.43 15.65 -7.41
CA ALA A 515 27.00 15.33 -8.72
C ALA A 515 27.10 13.82 -9.00
N ARG A 516 27.07 13.01 -7.94
CA ARG A 516 27.16 11.55 -8.03
C ARG A 516 25.79 10.90 -8.13
N ILE A 517 24.71 11.63 -7.87
CA ILE A 517 23.36 11.12 -7.91
C ILE A 517 22.72 11.47 -9.25
N GLY A 518 22.12 10.48 -9.88
CA GLY A 518 21.40 10.63 -11.15
C GLY A 518 20.16 9.76 -11.20
N THR A 519 19.60 9.62 -12.39
CA THR A 519 18.47 8.72 -12.62
C THR A 519 18.57 8.03 -13.96
N THR A 520 17.98 6.84 -14.06
CA THR A 520 17.72 6.14 -15.32
C THR A 520 16.26 5.74 -15.44
N ALA A 521 15.77 5.67 -16.68
CA ALA A 521 14.44 5.15 -16.98
C ALA A 521 14.51 3.62 -17.11
N ARG A 522 13.59 2.93 -16.45
CA ARG A 522 13.42 1.48 -16.55
C ARG A 522 12.48 1.12 -17.71
N ALA A 523 12.51 -0.15 -18.13
CA ALA A 523 11.66 -0.66 -19.20
C ALA A 523 10.15 -0.58 -18.87
N ASP A 524 9.81 -0.63 -17.57
CA ASP A 524 8.45 -0.49 -17.05
C ASP A 524 7.97 0.98 -16.97
N GLY A 525 8.83 1.95 -17.34
CA GLY A 525 8.53 3.38 -17.31
C GLY A 525 8.88 4.09 -15.99
N SER A 526 9.21 3.35 -14.94
CA SER A 526 9.60 3.93 -13.65
C SER A 526 11.01 4.56 -13.70
N LYS A 527 11.23 5.57 -12.85
CA LYS A 527 12.50 6.29 -12.75
C LYS A 527 13.31 5.75 -11.56
N GLN A 528 14.47 5.17 -11.84
CA GLN A 528 15.36 4.59 -10.83
C GLN A 528 16.51 5.54 -10.53
N VAL A 529 16.87 5.65 -9.26
CA VAL A 529 18.05 6.42 -8.83
C VAL A 529 19.33 5.72 -9.25
N THR A 530 20.31 6.49 -9.72
CA THR A 530 21.67 6.01 -10.00
C THR A 530 22.68 6.72 -9.09
N PHE A 531 23.78 6.05 -8.79
CA PHE A 531 24.96 6.63 -8.16
C PHE A 531 26.19 6.35 -9.02
N ASP A 532 26.93 7.40 -9.40
CA ASP A 532 28.04 7.30 -10.38
C ASP A 532 27.61 6.54 -11.66
N SER A 533 26.39 6.77 -12.12
CA SER A 533 25.72 6.05 -13.23
C SER A 533 25.35 4.58 -12.96
N SER A 534 25.65 4.00 -11.80
CA SER A 534 25.19 2.66 -11.43
C SER A 534 23.75 2.68 -10.89
N PRO A 535 22.82 1.88 -11.43
CA PRO A 535 21.47 1.75 -10.88
C PRO A 535 21.48 1.24 -9.42
N LEU A 536 20.63 1.84 -8.58
CA LEU A 536 20.55 1.54 -7.15
C LEU A 536 19.42 0.57 -6.82
N TYR A 537 19.70 -0.39 -5.94
CA TYR A 537 18.75 -1.41 -5.52
C TYR A 537 18.74 -1.59 -4.00
N TYR A 538 17.62 -2.07 -3.49
CA TYR A 538 17.51 -2.70 -2.18
C TYR A 538 17.77 -4.20 -2.32
N TYR A 539 18.10 -4.87 -1.22
CA TYR A 539 18.07 -6.32 -1.17
C TYR A 539 16.80 -6.78 -0.48
N ALA A 540 16.01 -7.62 -1.16
CA ALA A 540 14.77 -8.09 -0.59
C ALA A 540 15.03 -8.73 0.76
N LYS A 541 16.06 -9.54 1.01
CA LYS A 541 16.19 -10.21 2.33
C LYS A 541 16.69 -9.35 3.48
N ASP A 542 17.03 -8.08 3.27
CA ASP A 542 17.34 -7.19 4.39
C ASP A 542 16.07 -6.93 5.22
N GLU A 543 16.18 -7.03 6.54
CA GLU A 543 15.04 -6.95 7.46
C GLU A 543 15.14 -5.75 8.40
N LYS A 544 16.29 -5.15 8.61
CA LYS A 544 16.46 -4.01 9.53
C LYS A 544 17.34 -2.94 8.91
N PRO A 545 17.16 -1.66 9.32
CA PRO A 545 18.10 -0.62 8.97
C PRO A 545 19.54 -1.03 9.32
N GLY A 546 20.46 -0.82 8.38
CA GLY A 546 21.84 -1.24 8.48
C GLY A 546 22.12 -2.71 8.11
N ASP A 547 21.12 -3.54 7.84
CA ASP A 547 21.37 -4.86 7.26
C ASP A 547 22.06 -4.70 5.91
N ALA A 548 23.12 -5.48 5.68
CA ALA A 548 23.89 -5.50 4.45
C ALA A 548 24.04 -6.94 3.91
N MET A 549 23.00 -7.77 4.08
CA MET A 549 23.06 -9.21 3.78
C MET A 549 23.20 -9.50 2.29
N GLY A 550 22.90 -8.53 1.44
CA GLY A 550 23.11 -8.59 0.00
C GLY A 550 24.58 -8.50 -0.42
N GLN A 551 25.48 -8.15 0.50
CA GLN A 551 26.89 -7.95 0.19
C GLN A 551 27.52 -9.23 -0.35
N ASN A 552 28.12 -9.14 -1.53
CA ASN A 552 28.77 -10.21 -2.26
C ASN A 552 27.84 -11.40 -2.61
N VAL A 553 26.52 -11.21 -2.65
CA VAL A 553 25.60 -12.27 -3.06
C VAL A 553 25.88 -12.64 -4.52
N GLY A 554 26.27 -13.90 -4.75
CA GLY A 554 26.58 -14.43 -6.08
C GLY A 554 27.80 -13.79 -6.76
N GLY A 555 28.65 -13.05 -6.03
CA GLY A 555 29.83 -12.37 -6.59
C GLY A 555 29.52 -11.18 -7.48
N VAL A 556 28.26 -10.72 -7.50
CA VAL A 556 27.79 -9.72 -8.48
C VAL A 556 26.93 -8.61 -7.84
N TRP A 557 26.64 -8.71 -6.54
CA TRP A 557 25.87 -7.72 -5.80
C TRP A 557 26.70 -7.17 -4.66
N PHE A 558 26.78 -5.85 -4.54
CA PHE A 558 27.64 -5.21 -3.56
C PHE A 558 26.98 -3.95 -3.00
N VAL A 559 27.16 -3.69 -1.70
CA VAL A 559 26.83 -2.39 -1.12
C VAL A 559 27.71 -1.32 -1.73
N ILE A 560 27.16 -0.13 -1.91
CA ILE A 560 27.91 0.99 -2.48
C ILE A 560 28.65 1.69 -1.36
N ASN A 561 29.97 1.73 -1.45
CA ASN A 561 30.78 2.54 -0.54
C ASN A 561 30.79 3.98 -1.05
N ASN A 562 30.50 4.92 -0.18
CA ASN A 562 30.54 6.34 -0.53
C ASN A 562 31.94 6.95 -0.40
N SER A 563 32.97 6.17 -0.02
CA SER A 563 34.35 6.65 0.06
C SER A 563 34.77 7.26 -1.28
N GLN A 564 35.42 8.43 -1.23
CA GLN A 564 35.93 9.07 -2.43
C GLN A 564 36.98 8.17 -3.09
N PRO A 565 36.92 7.99 -4.43
CA PRO A 565 37.95 7.26 -5.14
C PRO A 565 39.31 7.92 -4.92
N THR A 566 40.33 7.13 -4.59
CA THR A 566 41.71 7.59 -4.50
C THR A 566 42.39 7.35 -5.84
N MET A 567 42.69 8.41 -6.58
CA MET A 567 43.51 8.30 -7.78
C MET A 567 44.99 8.36 -7.42
N ILE A 568 45.76 7.44 -7.98
CA ILE A 568 47.20 7.31 -7.80
C ILE A 568 47.85 7.47 -9.17
N ILE A 569 48.83 8.37 -9.25
CA ILE A 569 49.66 8.51 -10.45
C ILE A 569 50.77 7.46 -10.41
N LEU A 570 50.86 6.65 -11.45
CA LEU A 570 51.92 5.68 -11.65
C LEU A 570 53.05 6.33 -12.44
N GLY A 571 54.16 6.64 -11.77
CA GLY A 571 55.36 7.20 -12.38
C GLY A 571 56.21 6.13 -13.04
N GLU A 572 56.97 6.53 -14.06
CA GLU A 572 57.91 5.67 -14.78
C GLU A 572 58.97 5.07 -13.84
N GLN A 573 59.32 3.81 -14.07
CA GLN A 573 60.42 3.11 -13.42
C GLN A 573 61.33 2.45 -14.45
N SER A 574 62.61 2.29 -14.11
CA SER A 574 63.60 1.53 -14.88
C SER A 574 63.80 1.96 -16.36
N GLY A 575 63.49 3.20 -16.73
CA GLY A 575 63.60 3.67 -18.11
C GLY A 575 62.52 3.08 -19.05
N SER A 576 61.39 2.64 -18.49
CA SER A 576 60.31 1.98 -19.22
C SER A 576 59.55 2.91 -20.18
N GLY A 577 59.66 4.23 -20.02
CA GLY A 577 58.78 5.21 -20.68
C GLY A 577 57.28 5.03 -20.39
N GLN A 578 56.89 4.17 -19.44
CA GLN A 578 55.51 3.84 -19.13
C GLN A 578 55.03 4.63 -17.90
N THR A 579 53.87 5.24 -18.02
CA THR A 579 53.18 5.96 -16.93
C THR A 579 51.71 5.51 -16.88
N GLY A 580 50.96 5.91 -15.85
CA GLY A 580 49.55 5.53 -15.78
C GLY A 580 48.81 6.11 -14.57
N THR A 581 47.59 5.64 -14.39
CA THR A 581 46.77 5.89 -13.20
C THR A 581 46.28 4.57 -12.61
N ALA A 582 46.17 4.52 -11.28
CA ALA A 582 45.39 3.54 -10.56
C ALA A 582 44.30 4.29 -9.77
N VAL A 583 43.03 3.98 -10.02
CA VAL A 583 41.90 4.54 -9.28
C VAL A 583 41.39 3.47 -8.33
N LEU A 584 41.43 3.77 -7.04
CA LEU A 584 40.97 2.88 -5.97
C LEU A 584 39.64 3.40 -5.44
N SER A 585 38.58 2.65 -5.65
CA SER A 585 37.23 2.97 -5.15
C SER A 585 36.84 1.97 -4.08
N GLY A 586 36.41 2.44 -2.91
CA GLY A 586 35.93 1.54 -1.84
C GLY A 586 34.64 0.83 -2.26
N TRP A 587 34.45 -0.43 -1.85
CA TRP A 587 33.28 -1.30 -2.10
C TRP A 587 33.01 -2.13 -0.83
N GLY A 588 32.48 -1.51 0.23
CA GLY A 588 32.41 -2.14 1.55
C GLY A 588 33.80 -2.48 2.10
N SER A 589 34.01 -3.75 2.44
CA SER A 589 35.30 -4.34 2.83
C SER A 589 36.26 -4.62 1.67
N PHE A 590 35.91 -4.22 0.45
CA PHE A 590 36.69 -4.42 -0.76
C PHE A 590 37.15 -3.07 -1.34
N THR A 591 38.16 -3.12 -2.20
CA THR A 591 38.56 -1.98 -3.02
C THR A 591 38.54 -2.43 -4.48
N ASN A 592 37.81 -1.69 -5.31
CA ASN A 592 37.93 -1.82 -6.75
C ASN A 592 39.14 -1.00 -7.22
N VAL A 593 40.04 -1.64 -7.95
CA VAL A 593 41.27 -1.06 -8.46
C VAL A 593 41.18 -1.05 -9.97
N THR A 594 41.01 0.13 -10.54
CA THR A 594 41.04 0.34 -11.98
C THR A 594 42.40 0.91 -12.38
N ILE A 595 43.10 0.28 -13.31
CA ILE A 595 44.43 0.73 -13.77
C ILE A 595 44.38 1.06 -15.24
N ASN A 596 44.91 2.21 -15.62
CA ASN A 596 45.12 2.62 -17.00
C ASN A 596 46.59 2.96 -17.23
N LEU A 597 47.26 2.23 -18.12
CA LEU A 597 48.67 2.43 -18.46
C LEU A 597 48.84 3.04 -19.85
N SER A 598 49.83 3.91 -19.99
CA SER A 598 50.34 4.35 -21.29
C SER A 598 51.10 3.20 -21.97
N ALA A 599 51.25 3.29 -23.29
CA ALA A 599 52.26 2.51 -23.98
C ALA A 599 53.66 2.89 -23.48
N GLY A 600 54.58 1.94 -23.43
CA GLY A 600 55.97 2.13 -22.99
C GLY A 600 56.98 1.38 -23.85
N SER A 601 58.27 1.54 -23.55
CA SER A 601 59.38 0.81 -24.20
C SER A 601 59.52 -0.63 -23.70
N LEU A 602 58.82 -0.98 -22.61
CA LEU A 602 58.80 -2.30 -21.98
C LEU A 602 57.35 -2.82 -21.89
N GLU A 603 57.10 -4.01 -22.42
CA GLU A 603 55.83 -4.73 -22.29
C GLU A 603 55.56 -5.12 -20.83
N THR A 604 54.32 -4.97 -20.34
CA THR A 604 53.94 -5.22 -18.94
C THR A 604 52.98 -6.41 -18.83
N GLU A 605 53.19 -7.28 -17.84
CA GLU A 605 52.41 -8.52 -17.67
C GLU A 605 51.93 -8.75 -16.22
N LEU A 606 52.48 -8.08 -15.22
CA LEU A 606 52.09 -8.29 -13.82
C LEU A 606 51.80 -6.96 -13.13
N VAL A 607 50.75 -6.96 -12.30
CA VAL A 607 50.30 -5.79 -11.55
C VAL A 607 49.96 -6.21 -10.13
N HIS A 608 50.48 -5.47 -9.15
CA HIS A 608 50.34 -5.82 -7.74
C HIS A 608 50.14 -4.57 -6.88
N ILE A 609 49.46 -4.76 -5.74
CA ILE A 609 49.61 -3.90 -4.57
C ILE A 609 50.68 -4.51 -3.68
N HIS A 610 51.71 -3.74 -3.37
CA HIS A 610 52.78 -4.09 -2.44
C HIS A 610 52.60 -3.36 -1.12
N THR A 611 53.05 -3.99 -0.04
CA THR A 611 53.42 -3.25 1.18
C THR A 611 54.60 -2.32 0.87
N GLY A 612 54.74 -1.18 1.56
CA GLY A 612 55.87 -0.26 1.37
C GLY A 612 55.62 0.85 0.35
N GLN A 613 56.69 1.43 -0.19
CA GLN A 613 56.66 2.63 -1.04
C GLN A 613 57.44 2.43 -2.34
N CYS A 614 57.15 3.24 -3.35
CA CYS A 614 57.70 3.21 -4.72
C CYS A 614 59.18 3.60 -4.86
N LEU A 615 60.02 3.17 -3.92
CA LEU A 615 61.47 3.22 -4.03
C LEU A 615 61.98 1.77 -4.15
N PRO A 616 62.95 1.47 -5.03
CA PRO A 616 63.40 0.08 -5.25
C PRO A 616 63.88 -0.66 -4.00
N ALA A 617 64.29 0.06 -2.95
CA ALA A 617 64.71 -0.51 -1.67
C ALA A 617 63.60 -0.61 -0.60
N ASP A 618 62.47 0.09 -0.81
CA ASP A 618 61.39 0.23 0.18
C ASP A 618 60.07 -0.41 -0.26
N LEU A 619 60.02 -0.99 -1.48
CA LEU A 619 58.89 -1.78 -1.93
C LEU A 619 58.95 -3.16 -1.27
N GLY A 620 57.97 -3.45 -0.44
CA GLY A 620 57.84 -4.70 0.32
C GLY A 620 57.24 -5.85 -0.50
N GLY A 621 56.76 -6.88 0.20
CA GLY A 621 56.12 -8.03 -0.43
C GLY A 621 54.77 -7.69 -1.09
N VAL A 622 54.36 -8.54 -2.05
CA VAL A 622 53.04 -8.47 -2.68
C VAL A 622 51.97 -8.66 -1.61
N ALA A 623 51.10 -7.67 -1.43
CA ALA A 623 49.94 -7.72 -0.57
C ALA A 623 48.72 -8.27 -1.31
N HIS A 624 48.48 -7.77 -2.54
CA HIS A 624 47.36 -8.19 -3.38
C HIS A 624 47.77 -8.28 -4.84
N ALA A 625 47.41 -9.39 -5.49
CA ALA A 625 47.57 -9.53 -6.93
C ALA A 625 46.41 -8.84 -7.67
N LEU A 626 46.73 -8.16 -8.76
CA LEU A 626 45.75 -7.48 -9.61
C LEU A 626 45.67 -8.16 -10.98
N THR A 627 44.56 -7.94 -11.69
CA THR A 627 44.36 -8.43 -13.04
C THR A 627 45.37 -7.78 -14.00
N SER A 628 46.17 -8.62 -14.63
CA SER A 628 47.21 -8.26 -15.59
C SER A 628 46.67 -7.88 -16.98
N PHE A 629 47.53 -7.25 -17.78
CA PHE A 629 47.27 -6.89 -19.18
C PHE A 629 47.88 -7.92 -20.13
N GLU A 630 47.18 -8.29 -21.21
CA GLU A 630 47.80 -8.94 -22.37
C GLU A 630 48.29 -7.86 -23.35
N GLY A 631 49.61 -7.61 -23.42
CA GLY A 631 50.22 -6.81 -24.51
C GLY A 631 50.45 -5.30 -24.27
N GLY A 632 51.10 -4.91 -23.17
CA GLY A 632 51.93 -3.68 -23.14
C GLY A 632 51.25 -2.33 -22.92
N SER A 633 49.92 -2.25 -22.96
CA SER A 633 49.12 -1.08 -22.52
C SER A 633 47.65 -1.50 -22.35
N GLY A 634 46.88 -0.85 -21.47
CA GLY A 634 45.46 -1.18 -21.32
C GLY A 634 44.78 -0.67 -20.05
N ALA A 635 43.48 -0.94 -19.96
CA ALA A 635 42.63 -0.75 -18.79
C ALA A 635 42.39 -2.10 -18.10
N SER A 636 42.61 -2.19 -16.79
CA SER A 636 42.27 -3.39 -16.01
C SER A 636 41.43 -3.01 -14.81
N LEU A 637 40.55 -3.91 -14.40
CA LEU A 637 39.68 -3.76 -13.25
C LEU A 637 39.84 -4.99 -12.36
N THR A 638 40.11 -4.76 -11.08
CA THR A 638 40.25 -5.83 -10.09
C THR A 638 39.54 -5.49 -8.80
N ASN A 639 38.90 -6.46 -8.19
CA ASN A 639 38.32 -6.33 -6.85
C ASN A 639 39.25 -7.03 -5.86
N VAL A 640 39.77 -6.28 -4.89
CA VAL A 640 40.61 -6.82 -3.81
C VAL A 640 39.87 -6.77 -2.48
N GLU A 641 39.98 -7.85 -1.69
CA GLU A 641 39.30 -8.02 -0.40
C GLU A 641 39.98 -7.24 0.73
N VAL A 642 40.08 -5.92 0.57
CA VAL A 642 40.62 -5.00 1.57
C VAL A 642 39.90 -3.65 1.45
N SER A 643 39.56 -3.02 2.57
CA SER A 643 38.90 -1.72 2.55
C SER A 643 39.84 -0.63 2.06
N LEU A 644 39.28 0.38 1.38
CA LEU A 644 40.05 1.51 0.86
C LEU A 644 40.75 2.27 1.99
N SER A 645 40.10 2.41 3.15
CA SER A 645 40.69 3.01 4.35
C SER A 645 41.93 2.25 4.83
N SER A 646 41.93 0.92 4.78
CA SER A 646 43.10 0.11 5.13
C SER A 646 44.26 0.31 4.14
N LEU A 647 43.96 0.35 2.84
CA LEU A 647 44.97 0.60 1.81
C LEU A 647 45.57 2.01 1.90
N THR A 648 44.74 3.02 2.16
CA THR A 648 45.19 4.43 2.22
C THR A 648 45.89 4.79 3.53
N ALA A 649 45.59 4.07 4.63
CA ALA A 649 46.32 4.19 5.89
C ALA A 649 47.63 3.39 5.91
N GLY A 650 47.74 2.32 5.12
CA GLY A 650 48.69 1.23 5.37
C GLY A 650 50.03 1.28 4.64
N GLY A 651 50.46 2.42 4.10
CA GLY A 651 51.79 2.55 3.47
C GLY A 651 51.99 1.51 2.37
N PHE A 652 51.07 1.47 1.41
CA PHE A 652 51.08 0.56 0.27
C PHE A 652 51.49 1.28 -1.02
N ALA A 653 51.82 0.52 -2.06
CA ALA A 653 52.13 1.02 -3.39
C ALA A 653 51.56 0.11 -4.48
N VAL A 654 51.07 0.70 -5.56
CA VAL A 654 50.67 -0.02 -6.78
C VAL A 654 51.86 -0.05 -7.72
N ASN A 655 52.22 -1.23 -8.22
CA ASN A 655 53.36 -1.41 -9.12
C ASN A 655 53.04 -2.33 -10.30
N THR A 656 53.74 -2.10 -11.41
CA THR A 656 53.71 -2.92 -12.61
C THR A 656 55.11 -3.38 -13.00
N HIS A 657 55.21 -4.53 -13.68
CA HIS A 657 56.49 -5.17 -14.02
C HIS A 657 56.59 -5.55 -15.49
N LYS A 658 57.83 -5.61 -15.99
CA LYS A 658 58.15 -6.07 -17.34
C LYS A 658 57.74 -7.53 -17.54
N ALA A 659 57.14 -7.83 -18.69
CA ALA A 659 56.77 -9.18 -19.10
C ALA A 659 57.95 -10.16 -19.02
N GLY A 660 57.72 -11.31 -18.38
CA GLY A 660 58.74 -12.31 -18.10
C GLY A 660 59.85 -11.93 -17.10
N GLU A 661 59.87 -10.70 -16.56
CA GLU A 661 60.92 -10.19 -15.67
C GLU A 661 60.31 -9.48 -14.45
N GLY A 662 59.75 -10.25 -13.51
CA GLY A 662 59.06 -9.73 -12.32
C GLY A 662 59.91 -8.89 -11.35
N SER A 663 61.23 -8.79 -11.53
CA SER A 663 62.10 -7.90 -10.75
C SER A 663 62.31 -6.53 -11.40
N VAL A 664 61.83 -6.32 -12.63
CA VAL A 664 61.99 -5.06 -13.37
C VAL A 664 60.68 -4.30 -13.36
N TYR A 665 60.60 -3.30 -12.50
CA TYR A 665 59.44 -2.44 -12.34
C TYR A 665 59.31 -1.47 -13.52
N THR A 666 58.14 -1.40 -14.14
CA THR A 666 57.85 -0.51 -15.28
C THR A 666 57.18 0.78 -14.82
N SER A 667 56.27 0.74 -13.85
CA SER A 667 55.65 1.94 -13.27
C SER A 667 55.25 1.73 -11.81
N CYS A 668 55.19 2.78 -11.00
CA CYS A 668 54.81 2.68 -9.58
C CYS A 668 54.16 3.96 -9.06
N GLY A 669 53.16 3.84 -8.18
CA GLY A 669 52.60 4.95 -7.41
C GLY A 669 52.23 4.55 -5.97
N ASN A 670 52.49 5.44 -5.01
CA ASN A 670 52.16 5.22 -3.60
C ASN A 670 50.67 5.39 -3.34
N ILE A 671 50.07 4.48 -2.56
CA ILE A 671 48.70 4.64 -2.05
C ILE A 671 48.79 5.57 -0.84
N ILE A 672 48.37 6.82 -1.01
CA ILE A 672 48.32 7.82 0.06
C ILE A 672 46.89 8.32 0.24
N ALA A 673 46.45 8.49 1.48
CA ALA A 673 45.25 9.25 1.77
C ALA A 673 45.52 10.74 1.42
N SER A 674 44.75 11.30 0.49
CA SER A 674 44.77 12.73 0.22
C SER A 674 43.48 13.36 0.75
N PRO A 675 43.47 13.83 2.02
CA PRO A 675 42.27 14.40 2.65
C PRO A 675 41.81 15.71 1.98
N ASP A 676 42.70 16.35 1.21
CA ASP A 676 42.43 17.59 0.48
C ASP A 676 42.33 17.35 -1.04
N SER A 677 41.65 16.27 -1.44
CA SER A 677 41.36 15.97 -2.85
C SER A 677 39.90 15.62 -3.09
N LEU A 678 39.42 15.92 -4.29
CA LEU A 678 38.09 15.61 -4.81
C LEU A 678 38.25 14.83 -6.11
N THR A 679 37.73 13.61 -6.17
CA THR A 679 37.68 12.82 -7.41
C THR A 679 36.27 12.81 -7.98
N ILE A 680 36.13 13.21 -9.24
CA ILE A 680 34.88 13.33 -10.00
C ILE A 680 34.89 12.26 -11.10
N ALA A 681 33.85 11.44 -11.18
CA ALA A 681 33.66 10.54 -12.33
C ALA A 681 33.16 11.33 -13.55
N LEU A 682 33.79 11.12 -14.70
CA LEU A 682 33.38 11.72 -15.97
C LEU A 682 32.53 10.70 -16.74
N GLY A 683 31.25 11.01 -16.88
CA GLY A 683 30.31 10.24 -17.68
C GLY A 683 30.41 10.55 -19.18
N GLU A 684 29.95 9.61 -19.99
CA GLU A 684 29.81 9.80 -21.43
C GLU A 684 28.78 10.90 -21.75
N LEU A 685 29.08 11.72 -22.75
CA LEU A 685 28.13 12.67 -23.34
C LEU A 685 28.08 12.51 -24.85
N ASN A 686 26.89 12.69 -25.42
CA ASN A 686 26.64 12.72 -26.87
C ASN A 686 27.06 11.46 -27.64
N GLY A 687 27.03 10.28 -27.01
CA GLY A 687 27.41 9.04 -27.69
C GLY A 687 28.93 8.91 -27.90
N SER A 688 29.75 9.60 -27.10
CA SER A 688 31.21 9.62 -27.29
C SER A 688 31.90 8.31 -26.92
N GLY A 689 31.25 7.43 -26.16
CA GLY A 689 31.85 6.25 -25.53
C GLY A 689 33.00 6.56 -24.57
N GLN A 690 33.22 7.84 -24.19
CA GLN A 690 34.32 8.24 -23.32
C GLN A 690 33.85 8.34 -21.87
N THR A 691 34.56 7.67 -20.99
CA THR A 691 34.38 7.77 -19.53
C THR A 691 35.72 8.07 -18.87
N GLY A 692 35.71 8.52 -17.63
CA GLY A 692 36.96 8.90 -16.98
C GLY A 692 36.82 9.35 -15.55
N PHE A 693 37.89 9.95 -15.03
CA PHE A 693 37.94 10.57 -13.71
C PHE A 693 38.72 11.88 -13.78
N ALA A 694 38.29 12.87 -13.01
CA ALA A 694 39.04 14.10 -12.75
C ALA A 694 39.31 14.21 -11.25
N THR A 695 40.58 14.28 -10.87
CA THR A 695 41.01 14.46 -9.47
C THR A 695 41.50 15.88 -9.29
N LEU A 696 40.90 16.61 -8.36
CA LEU A 696 41.27 17.96 -7.97
C LEU A 696 41.92 17.88 -6.60
N SER A 697 43.19 18.24 -6.46
CA SER A 697 43.93 18.21 -5.19
C SER A 697 44.40 19.59 -4.81
N ALA A 698 44.20 19.99 -3.56
CA ALA A 698 44.69 21.27 -3.06
C ALA A 698 46.23 21.29 -3.13
N SER A 699 46.78 22.39 -3.65
CA SER A 699 48.23 22.64 -3.75
C SER A 699 48.51 24.10 -3.39
N GLY A 700 48.49 24.39 -2.09
CA GLY A 700 48.59 25.77 -1.60
C GLY A 700 47.35 26.58 -2.00
N ASP A 701 47.56 27.73 -2.66
CA ASP A 701 46.48 28.59 -3.16
C ASP A 701 45.94 28.14 -4.56
N GLN A 702 46.44 27.02 -5.08
CA GLN A 702 46.08 26.44 -6.37
C GLN A 702 45.44 25.06 -6.21
N THR A 703 44.84 24.57 -7.28
CA THR A 703 44.30 23.21 -7.37
C THR A 703 44.99 22.47 -8.49
N GLN A 704 45.60 21.33 -8.18
CA GLN A 704 46.11 20.41 -9.18
C GLN A 704 44.96 19.55 -9.72
N VAL A 705 44.72 19.61 -11.01
CA VAL A 705 43.65 18.87 -11.69
C VAL A 705 44.28 17.80 -12.57
N VAL A 706 43.94 16.54 -12.31
CA VAL A 706 44.39 15.38 -13.08
C VAL A 706 43.17 14.72 -13.72
N VAL A 707 43.10 14.70 -15.04
CA VAL A 707 42.02 14.07 -15.80
C VAL A 707 42.54 12.78 -16.45
N SER A 708 41.78 11.71 -16.34
CA SER A 708 42.04 10.40 -16.96
C SER A 708 40.81 9.97 -17.76
N ALA A 709 40.97 9.47 -18.99
CA ALA A 709 39.84 9.00 -19.82
C ALA A 709 40.15 7.67 -20.53
N THR A 710 39.12 6.81 -20.66
CA THR A 710 39.22 5.41 -21.16
C THR A 710 39.62 5.30 -22.63
N ALA A 711 39.43 6.34 -23.44
CA ALA A 711 39.81 6.36 -24.87
C ALA A 711 40.85 7.44 -25.21
N GLY A 712 41.53 7.99 -24.20
CA GLY A 712 42.42 9.13 -24.36
C GLY A 712 41.68 10.46 -24.44
N ILE A 713 42.38 11.54 -24.09
CA ILE A 713 41.89 12.91 -24.13
C ILE A 713 42.38 13.51 -25.44
N SER A 714 41.49 13.67 -26.42
CA SER A 714 41.84 14.11 -27.79
C SER A 714 41.83 15.64 -27.98
N ALA A 715 41.40 16.40 -26.97
CA ALA A 715 41.31 17.86 -27.00
C ALA A 715 41.43 18.45 -25.58
N LEU A 716 41.73 19.76 -25.48
CA LEU A 716 41.92 20.46 -24.21
C LEU A 716 40.72 20.25 -23.27
N ALA A 717 40.98 19.80 -22.05
CA ALA A 717 39.97 19.67 -21.01
C ALA A 717 39.68 21.04 -20.35
N HIS A 718 38.45 21.24 -19.87
CA HIS A 718 38.01 22.52 -19.32
C HIS A 718 37.12 22.31 -18.09
N ILE A 719 37.14 23.28 -17.17
CA ILE A 719 36.17 23.42 -16.09
C ILE A 719 35.15 24.48 -16.53
N HIS A 720 33.87 24.18 -16.38
CA HIS A 720 32.75 25.05 -16.75
C HIS A 720 31.90 25.43 -15.54
N GLU A 721 31.25 26.59 -15.59
CA GLU A 721 30.15 26.89 -14.66
C GLU A 721 28.88 26.09 -15.06
N GLY A 722 28.06 25.69 -14.09
CA GLY A 722 26.77 25.02 -14.33
C GLY A 722 26.83 23.49 -14.25
N SER A 723 25.94 22.81 -14.97
CA SER A 723 25.84 21.33 -15.00
C SER A 723 26.15 20.77 -16.38
N CYS A 724 26.39 19.45 -16.50
CA CYS A 724 26.60 18.79 -17.80
C CYS A 724 25.43 19.00 -18.79
N ALA A 725 24.22 19.23 -18.29
CA ALA A 725 23.04 19.53 -19.11
C ALA A 725 22.94 21.02 -19.53
N THR A 726 23.63 21.91 -18.81
CA THR A 726 23.53 23.37 -18.95
C THR A 726 24.90 24.03 -18.79
N LEU A 727 25.89 23.55 -19.54
CA LEU A 727 27.27 24.05 -19.45
C LEU A 727 27.32 25.55 -19.81
N GLY A 728 27.78 26.35 -18.86
CA GLY A 728 28.11 27.75 -19.04
C GLY A 728 29.45 27.96 -19.75
N GLY A 729 29.99 29.17 -19.63
CA GLY A 729 31.32 29.49 -20.15
C GLY A 729 32.42 28.64 -19.52
N VAL A 730 33.57 28.55 -20.19
CA VAL A 730 34.78 27.95 -19.63
C VAL A 730 35.27 28.83 -18.47
N ALA A 731 35.26 28.29 -17.26
CA ALA A 731 35.80 28.93 -16.07
C ALA A 731 37.33 28.81 -16.02
N HIS A 732 37.86 27.61 -16.28
CA HIS A 732 39.29 27.35 -16.30
C HIS A 732 39.66 26.40 -17.44
N ALA A 733 40.69 26.75 -18.20
CA ALA A 733 41.28 25.87 -19.21
C ALA A 733 42.38 25.01 -18.59
N LEU A 734 42.41 23.72 -18.93
CA LEU A 734 43.46 22.79 -18.52
C LEU A 734 44.51 22.68 -19.63
N SER A 735 45.79 22.56 -19.25
CA SER A 735 46.92 22.44 -20.17
C SER A 735 47.20 20.99 -20.57
N ASP A 736 47.54 20.83 -21.85
CA ASP A 736 48.07 19.63 -22.53
C ASP A 736 47.17 18.37 -22.51
N THR A 737 46.81 17.88 -23.69
CA THR A 737 45.91 16.73 -23.89
C THR A 737 46.31 15.93 -25.11
N SER A 738 47.47 15.29 -25.04
CA SER A 738 47.75 14.13 -25.88
C SER A 738 48.08 12.94 -24.99
N GLY A 739 47.18 11.95 -24.95
CA GLY A 739 47.36 10.71 -24.17
C GLY A 739 46.17 10.39 -23.27
N SER A 740 46.35 9.44 -22.35
CA SER A 740 45.30 8.95 -21.44
C SER A 740 45.13 9.78 -20.16
N ILE A 741 46.06 10.70 -19.89
CA ILE A 741 46.13 11.51 -18.67
C ILE A 741 46.48 12.96 -19.03
N SER A 742 45.82 13.93 -18.41
CA SER A 742 46.17 15.36 -18.41
C SER A 742 46.36 15.84 -16.98
N ALA A 743 47.39 16.62 -16.70
CA ALA A 743 47.65 17.20 -15.39
C ALA A 743 47.87 18.72 -15.53
N SER A 744 47.14 19.51 -14.77
CA SER A 744 47.14 20.98 -14.86
C SER A 744 47.09 21.62 -13.48
N ALA A 745 47.75 22.75 -13.30
CA ALA A 745 47.56 23.60 -12.12
C ALA A 745 46.55 24.70 -12.45
N VAL A 746 45.52 24.84 -11.61
CA VAL A 746 44.49 25.88 -11.72
C VAL A 746 44.71 26.89 -10.60
N GLU A 747 44.75 28.17 -10.96
CA GLU A 747 44.86 29.31 -10.05
C GLU A 747 43.53 29.56 -9.29
N ALA A 748 43.06 28.55 -8.56
CA ALA A 748 41.88 28.61 -7.71
C ALA A 748 42.04 27.59 -6.57
N THR A 749 41.47 27.91 -5.41
CA THR A 749 41.44 26.97 -4.28
C THR A 749 40.45 25.83 -4.54
N LEU A 750 40.69 24.65 -3.98
CA LEU A 750 39.79 23.51 -4.15
C LEU A 750 38.37 23.82 -3.63
N ALA A 751 38.25 24.61 -2.58
CA ALA A 751 36.96 25.02 -2.01
C ALA A 751 36.19 26.06 -2.86
N SER A 752 36.87 26.76 -3.78
CA SER A 752 36.24 27.74 -4.67
C SER A 752 35.81 27.15 -6.02
N LEU A 753 36.36 26.00 -6.38
CA LEU A 753 35.94 25.18 -7.53
C LEU A 753 34.78 24.28 -7.10
#